data_AF-A0AAE1QNM2-F1
#
_entry.id   AF-A0AAE1QNM2-F1
#
_cell.length_a   1.000
_cell.length_b   1.000
_cell.length_c   1.000
_cell.angle_alpha   90.00
_cell.angle_beta   90.00
_cell.angle_gamma   90.00
#
_symmetry.space_group_name_H-M   'P 1'
#
loop_
_entity.id
_entity.type
_entity.pdbx_description
1 polymer ?
#
loop_
_entity_poly.entity_id
_entity_poly.type
_entity_poly.pdbx_seq_one_letter_code
_entity_poly.pdbx_strand_id
1 'polypeptide(L)'
;MLDQVSESILQYDGSALAAFGNMIVVTVNYRSNSYGRLYVPSGGSQHLFRKIGSRSSVYSAESKIRKTGSYIYEEFMPTDGTDVKVYTVGPDYAHAEARKSPALDGKVERDKDGKEIRYPIILSNIEKLIARNVCLAFKQTVCGFDLLRANGKSYVCDVNGFSFVKNSMKYYDDSAKIMGNMILRALAPQLRIPWSIPFQLDDPPIVETTFGKMMELCCAIAIIRHGDRTPKQKMKMEVKDNRFFEIFEKNGGFKDGHIKIKKPKQLQEILDIARSLLNEIDSNTEIKEDKCKLEQLKCILEMYGHFSGINRKIQLKYQQSGSLILIMKWGGELTPAGRVEAEELGRVFRCMYPGGKGQYAGPQGLGLLRLHSTFRHDLKIYASDEGRVQMTAAGFSKGLLALEGELTPILVQMVKSANTNGLLDNDCDSSKYQNQVKHKLHKKLQQDCDFSDSDYDVLNPTKARSIDNALKFIKNPFKTCQHIYELVQKLNVLIKEKREKLKNKNQEYHLYHGETWDLMQKRWAKLEKDFKTKNDFFEISKIPDIYDCIKYDLQHNLSTLQFPQAEELYLCAKAMADIVIPQEYGLTKEEKLTIGLGICGPLLKKIRGDLLCNYNEQESSETVNRLNPHYSEGVSSPGRHVKTRLYFTSESHIHSLLTVLRYGGLLDETQDEQWRRAMEYVSAIPELNYMSQIVIMLYEDPTKDATSDDRFHVEIHFSPGVVCSVQQNLPKGPGFRPQSRGNVESADINQSSEEINDKNNFNKYNLINLQS
;
A
#
# COMPACT_ATOMS: atom_id res chain seq x y z
N MET A 1 -38.76 -27.06 -4.56
CA MET A 1 -37.95 -28.12 -5.21
C MET A 1 -37.36 -29.02 -4.13
N LEU A 2 -38.20 -29.76 -3.38
CA LEU A 2 -37.74 -30.60 -2.26
C LEU A 2 -38.15 -32.08 -2.39
N ASP A 3 -38.72 -32.50 -3.53
CA ASP A 3 -39.27 -33.86 -3.72
C ASP A 3 -38.58 -34.67 -4.84
N GLN A 4 -37.31 -34.43 -5.16
CA GLN A 4 -36.58 -35.21 -6.19
C GLN A 4 -35.19 -35.71 -5.79
N VAL A 5 -34.85 -35.77 -4.49
CA VAL A 5 -33.53 -36.28 -4.02
C VAL A 5 -33.63 -37.59 -3.24
N SER A 6 -34.79 -38.25 -3.23
CA SER A 6 -34.94 -39.59 -2.65
C SER A 6 -34.84 -40.66 -3.73
N GLU A 7 -33.66 -41.26 -3.88
CA GLU A 7 -33.42 -42.70 -4.14
C GLU A 7 -32.02 -43.02 -4.69
N SER A 8 -31.24 -42.03 -5.16
CA SER A 8 -29.98 -42.30 -5.87
C SER A 8 -28.72 -42.45 -4.99
N ILE A 9 -28.80 -42.28 -3.66
CA ILE A 9 -27.60 -42.20 -2.78
C ILE A 9 -27.28 -43.53 -2.06
N LEU A 10 -28.20 -44.50 -2.03
CA LEU A 10 -28.06 -45.70 -1.17
C LEU A 10 -27.42 -46.94 -1.83
N GLN A 11 -26.91 -46.84 -3.05
CA GLN A 11 -26.24 -47.95 -3.74
C GLN A 11 -25.00 -47.48 -4.50
N TYR A 12 -23.93 -47.09 -3.77
CA TYR A 12 -22.63 -46.91 -4.43
C TYR A 12 -21.50 -47.48 -3.57
N ASP A 13 -20.99 -48.62 -4.03
CA ASP A 13 -19.69 -49.16 -3.65
C ASP A 13 -18.59 -48.12 -3.91
N GLY A 14 -17.45 -48.26 -3.21
CA GLY A 14 -16.37 -47.26 -3.07
C GLY A 14 -15.63 -46.78 -4.33
N SER A 15 -16.22 -46.86 -5.51
CA SER A 15 -15.76 -46.29 -6.78
C SER A 15 -16.20 -44.83 -7.02
N ALA A 16 -17.09 -44.26 -6.20
CA ALA A 16 -17.62 -42.89 -6.38
C ALA A 16 -16.66 -41.74 -5.97
N LEU A 17 -15.50 -42.03 -5.36
CA LEU A 17 -14.47 -41.01 -5.08
C LEU A 17 -13.81 -40.45 -6.35
N ALA A 18 -13.99 -41.13 -7.50
CA ALA A 18 -13.48 -40.67 -8.79
C ALA A 18 -14.45 -39.72 -9.53
N ALA A 19 -15.73 -39.67 -9.15
CA ALA A 19 -16.75 -38.90 -9.87
C ALA A 19 -17.01 -37.51 -9.24
N PHE A 20 -16.76 -37.36 -7.95
CA PHE A 20 -16.80 -36.07 -7.26
C PHE A 20 -15.37 -35.61 -6.99
N GLY A 21 -14.99 -34.44 -7.49
CA GLY A 21 -13.81 -33.72 -7.00
C GLY A 21 -13.88 -33.53 -5.47
N ASN A 22 -12.76 -33.11 -4.85
CA ASN A 22 -12.58 -32.89 -3.40
C ASN A 22 -13.89 -32.90 -2.56
N MET A 23 -14.03 -33.78 -1.56
CA MET A 23 -15.25 -33.90 -0.74
C MET A 23 -14.95 -33.77 0.76
N ILE A 24 -15.76 -32.99 1.50
CA ILE A 24 -15.68 -32.85 2.96
C ILE A 24 -16.77 -33.70 3.62
N VAL A 25 -16.42 -34.36 4.72
CA VAL A 25 -17.34 -35.16 5.56
C VAL A 25 -17.34 -34.59 6.98
N VAL A 26 -18.48 -34.05 7.41
CA VAL A 26 -18.70 -33.45 8.73
C VAL A 26 -19.57 -34.36 9.59
N THR A 27 -19.26 -34.49 10.88
CA THR A 27 -20.07 -35.30 11.82
C THR A 27 -21.32 -34.53 12.26
N VAL A 28 -22.49 -35.19 12.28
CA VAL A 28 -23.80 -34.56 12.58
C VAL A 28 -23.92 -34.10 14.04
N ASN A 29 -23.04 -34.55 14.95
CA ASN A 29 -23.14 -34.24 16.37
C ASN A 29 -22.30 -33.01 16.78
N TYR A 30 -22.96 -31.85 16.88
CA TYR A 30 -22.34 -30.56 17.26
C TYR A 30 -21.90 -30.46 18.73
N ARG A 31 -22.33 -31.37 19.62
CA ARG A 31 -22.15 -31.21 21.08
C ARG A 31 -20.83 -31.77 21.65
N SER A 32 -20.01 -32.49 20.87
CA SER A 32 -18.75 -33.03 21.39
C SER A 32 -17.76 -33.33 20.27
N ASN A 33 -16.69 -32.53 20.20
CA ASN A 33 -15.52 -32.66 19.32
C ASN A 33 -15.82 -32.74 17.81
N SER A 34 -15.65 -31.60 17.12
CA SER A 34 -15.69 -31.50 15.66
C SER A 34 -14.57 -32.35 15.03
N TYR A 35 -14.91 -33.53 14.52
CA TYR A 35 -14.01 -34.39 13.73
C TYR A 35 -14.46 -34.39 12.27
N GLY A 36 -13.94 -33.43 11.49
CA GLY A 36 -14.12 -33.37 10.05
C GLY A 36 -13.12 -34.26 9.32
N ARG A 37 -13.48 -34.81 8.15
CA ARG A 37 -12.53 -35.46 7.25
C ARG A 37 -12.67 -34.91 5.84
N LEU A 38 -11.56 -34.47 5.26
CA LEU A 38 -11.47 -34.07 3.85
C LEU A 38 -10.83 -35.21 3.07
N TYR A 39 -11.46 -35.68 2.00
CA TYR A 39 -10.92 -36.72 1.13
C TYR A 39 -10.32 -36.10 -0.13
N VAL A 40 -9.08 -36.49 -0.47
CA VAL A 40 -8.29 -35.87 -1.55
C VAL A 40 -8.27 -36.78 -2.79
N PRO A 41 -8.46 -36.26 -4.01
CA PRO A 41 -8.48 -37.05 -5.25
C PRO A 41 -7.19 -37.81 -5.55
N SER A 42 -6.05 -37.32 -5.06
CA SER A 42 -4.74 -37.99 -5.18
C SER A 42 -4.59 -39.20 -4.25
N GLY A 43 -5.61 -39.53 -3.46
CA GLY A 43 -5.58 -40.51 -2.38
C GLY A 43 -5.35 -39.88 -1.01
N GLY A 44 -5.88 -40.53 0.02
CA GLY A 44 -5.79 -40.14 1.42
C GLY A 44 -6.92 -39.24 1.93
N SER A 45 -6.84 -38.89 3.22
CA SER A 45 -7.77 -37.97 3.88
C SER A 45 -7.08 -37.11 4.93
N GLN A 46 -7.50 -35.84 5.03
CA GLN A 46 -7.09 -34.91 6.08
C GLN A 46 -8.11 -34.98 7.23
N HIS A 47 -7.66 -35.32 8.44
CA HIS A 47 -8.51 -35.45 9.62
C HIS A 47 -8.41 -34.17 10.44
N LEU A 48 -9.49 -33.39 10.46
CA LEU A 48 -9.60 -32.15 11.21
C LEU A 48 -10.05 -32.47 12.63
N PHE A 49 -9.49 -31.76 13.61
CA PHE A 49 -9.83 -31.93 15.01
C PHE A 49 -9.71 -30.60 15.76
N ARG A 50 -10.38 -30.51 16.92
CA ARG A 50 -10.22 -29.38 17.83
C ARG A 50 -8.73 -29.21 18.15
N LYS A 51 -8.20 -27.99 17.96
CA LYS A 51 -6.77 -27.67 18.08
C LYS A 51 -6.12 -28.29 19.32
N ILE A 52 -5.02 -29.00 19.10
CA ILE A 52 -4.15 -29.55 20.14
C ILE A 52 -2.74 -29.01 19.86
N GLY A 53 -2.25 -28.13 20.73
CA GLY A 53 -0.94 -27.50 20.56
C GLY A 53 -0.82 -26.72 19.24
N SER A 54 0.11 -27.14 18.38
CA SER A 54 0.39 -26.52 17.08
C SER A 54 -0.37 -27.13 15.90
N ARG A 55 -1.32 -28.06 16.14
CA ARG A 55 -2.07 -28.74 15.07
C ARG A 55 -3.58 -28.61 15.18
N SER A 56 -4.22 -28.57 14.02
CA SER A 56 -5.66 -28.52 13.78
C SER A 56 -6.15 -29.59 12.80
N SER A 57 -5.22 -30.25 12.09
CA SER A 57 -5.50 -31.44 11.30
C SER A 57 -4.24 -32.30 11.09
N VAL A 58 -4.44 -33.52 10.60
CA VAL A 58 -3.37 -34.46 10.24
C VAL A 58 -3.76 -35.24 8.98
N TYR A 59 -2.78 -35.48 8.11
CA TYR A 59 -2.97 -36.33 6.93
C TYR A 59 -3.00 -37.81 7.32
N SER A 60 -3.85 -38.57 6.65
CA SER A 60 -3.97 -40.02 6.74
C SER A 60 -3.99 -40.62 5.33
N ALA A 61 -3.35 -41.77 5.14
CA ALA A 61 -3.42 -42.50 3.88
C ALA A 61 -4.79 -43.16 3.63
N GLU A 62 -5.68 -43.17 4.64
CA GLU A 62 -7.02 -43.75 4.52
C GLU A 62 -7.87 -42.95 3.52
N SER A 63 -8.37 -43.64 2.50
CA SER A 63 -9.20 -43.04 1.44
C SER A 63 -10.66 -43.46 1.54
N LYS A 64 -11.00 -44.42 2.41
CA LYS A 64 -12.38 -44.88 2.60
C LYS A 64 -13.16 -43.99 3.56
N ILE A 65 -14.43 -43.78 3.24
CA ILE A 65 -15.37 -43.06 4.10
C ILE A 65 -15.64 -43.83 5.41
N ARG A 66 -15.99 -43.10 6.47
CA ARG A 66 -16.39 -43.70 7.75
C ARG A 66 -17.71 -44.47 7.57
N LYS A 67 -17.81 -45.65 8.20
CA LYS A 67 -18.98 -46.53 8.11
C LYS A 67 -19.86 -46.54 9.36
N THR A 68 -19.42 -45.90 10.44
CA THR A 68 -20.11 -45.87 11.73
C THR A 68 -20.38 -44.41 12.13
N GLY A 69 -21.61 -44.10 12.54
CA GLY A 69 -22.07 -42.73 12.84
C GLY A 69 -22.75 -42.03 11.67
N SER A 70 -23.36 -40.88 11.95
CA SER A 70 -24.07 -40.08 10.94
C SER A 70 -23.26 -38.86 10.52
N TYR A 71 -23.22 -38.61 9.21
CA TYR A 71 -22.36 -37.60 8.60
C TYR A 71 -23.13 -36.77 7.57
N ILE A 72 -22.73 -35.50 7.44
CA ILE A 72 -23.08 -34.64 6.31
C ILE A 72 -21.92 -34.72 5.31
N TYR A 73 -22.25 -35.00 4.06
CA TYR A 73 -21.32 -34.99 2.94
C TYR A 73 -21.56 -33.71 2.14
N GLU A 74 -20.50 -32.93 1.94
CA GLU A 74 -20.56 -31.66 1.24
C GLU A 74 -19.40 -31.51 0.25
N GLU A 75 -19.60 -30.71 -0.78
CA GLU A 75 -18.56 -30.37 -1.74
C GLU A 75 -17.45 -29.57 -1.06
N PHE A 76 -16.18 -29.90 -1.33
CA PHE A 76 -15.07 -29.08 -0.85
C PHE A 76 -14.99 -27.79 -1.67
N MET A 77 -15.09 -26.66 -0.99
CA MET A 77 -14.98 -25.35 -1.63
C MET A 77 -13.51 -24.94 -1.73
N PRO A 78 -12.94 -24.74 -2.94
CA PRO A 78 -11.56 -24.31 -3.10
C PRO A 78 -11.42 -22.83 -2.72
N THR A 79 -10.90 -22.57 -1.52
CA THR A 79 -10.58 -21.21 -1.05
C THR A 79 -9.11 -20.87 -1.28
N ASP A 80 -8.74 -19.60 -1.08
CA ASP A 80 -7.33 -19.14 -1.07
C ASP A 80 -6.53 -19.61 0.17
N GLY A 81 -6.99 -20.68 0.84
CA GLY A 81 -6.32 -21.28 1.98
C GLY A 81 -6.69 -20.68 3.34
N THR A 82 -7.73 -19.86 3.41
CA THR A 82 -8.22 -19.25 4.65
C THR A 82 -9.72 -19.39 4.82
N ASP A 83 -10.16 -19.56 6.07
CA ASP A 83 -11.56 -19.55 6.47
C ASP A 83 -11.88 -18.18 7.08
N VAL A 84 -12.95 -17.53 6.63
CA VAL A 84 -13.40 -16.23 7.16
C VAL A 84 -14.35 -16.48 8.34
N LYS A 85 -13.99 -16.02 9.53
CA LYS A 85 -14.83 -16.11 10.73
C LYS A 85 -15.55 -14.79 10.93
N VAL A 86 -16.87 -14.85 11.04
CA VAL A 86 -17.75 -13.68 11.19
C VAL A 86 -18.44 -13.72 12.54
N TYR A 87 -18.49 -12.57 13.21
CA TYR A 87 -19.03 -12.39 14.55
C TYR A 87 -20.01 -11.22 14.55
N THR A 88 -21.29 -11.54 14.65
CA THR A 88 -22.39 -10.56 14.68
C THR A 88 -22.67 -10.10 16.11
N VAL A 89 -23.13 -8.86 16.24
CA VAL A 89 -23.73 -8.30 17.47
C VAL A 89 -24.96 -7.50 17.04
N GLY A 90 -26.09 -8.20 16.94
CA GLY A 90 -27.26 -7.73 16.23
C GLY A 90 -27.11 -7.87 14.70
N PRO A 91 -28.19 -7.58 13.94
CA PRO A 91 -28.25 -7.81 12.50
C PRO A 91 -27.43 -6.83 11.66
N ASP A 92 -27.03 -5.69 12.23
CA ASP A 92 -26.41 -4.56 11.52
C ASP A 92 -24.94 -4.32 11.90
N TYR A 93 -24.34 -5.25 12.64
CA TYR A 93 -22.92 -5.22 12.98
C TYR A 93 -22.33 -6.61 12.78
N ALA A 94 -21.19 -6.68 12.09
CA ALA A 94 -20.35 -7.86 12.13
C ALA A 94 -18.86 -7.50 12.07
N HIS A 95 -18.09 -8.23 12.87
CA HIS A 95 -16.64 -8.29 12.78
C HIS A 95 -16.23 -9.53 11.98
N ALA A 96 -15.20 -9.43 11.13
CA ALA A 96 -14.71 -10.57 10.36
C ALA A 96 -13.18 -10.68 10.39
N GLU A 97 -12.70 -11.89 10.59
CA GLU A 97 -11.28 -12.25 10.60
C GLU A 97 -11.06 -13.59 9.88
N ALA A 98 -10.12 -13.66 8.95
CA ALA A 98 -9.67 -14.88 8.33
C ALA A 98 -8.62 -15.61 9.19
N ARG A 99 -8.62 -16.93 9.11
CA ARG A 99 -7.59 -17.80 9.69
C ARG A 99 -7.15 -18.82 8.66
N LYS A 100 -5.92 -19.34 8.78
CA LYS A 100 -5.47 -20.42 7.91
C LYS A 100 -6.42 -21.61 8.01
N SER A 101 -6.85 -22.12 6.87
CA SER A 101 -7.78 -23.24 6.81
C SER A 101 -7.11 -24.51 7.36
N PRO A 102 -7.75 -25.22 8.31
CA PRO A 102 -7.26 -26.52 8.77
C PRO A 102 -7.19 -27.57 7.65
N ALA A 103 -7.86 -27.34 6.52
CA ALA A 103 -7.86 -28.21 5.35
C ALA A 103 -6.53 -28.26 4.59
N LEU A 104 -5.60 -27.32 4.84
CA LEU A 104 -4.30 -27.25 4.17
C LEU A 104 -3.30 -28.27 4.75
N ASP A 105 -2.47 -27.87 5.72
CA ASP A 105 -1.42 -28.70 6.33
C ASP A 105 -1.72 -29.06 7.79
N GLY A 106 -2.75 -28.42 8.36
CA GLY A 106 -3.12 -28.54 9.77
C GLY A 106 -2.20 -27.84 10.75
N LYS A 107 -1.13 -27.17 10.32
CA LYS A 107 -0.22 -26.43 11.21
C LYS A 107 -0.82 -25.08 11.55
N VAL A 108 -1.03 -24.84 12.83
CA VAL A 108 -1.55 -23.57 13.35
C VAL A 108 -0.42 -22.54 13.32
N GLU A 109 -0.65 -21.45 12.60
CA GLU A 109 0.26 -20.32 12.56
C GLU A 109 0.11 -19.50 13.83
N ARG A 110 1.23 -19.19 14.49
CA ARG A 110 1.26 -18.44 15.74
C ARG A 110 2.20 -17.25 15.63
N ASP A 111 1.82 -16.15 16.26
CA ASP A 111 2.66 -14.97 16.40
C ASP A 111 3.76 -15.17 17.46
N LYS A 112 4.54 -14.12 17.70
CA LYS A 112 5.64 -14.11 18.68
C LYS A 112 5.16 -14.33 20.11
N ASP A 113 3.91 -14.00 20.40
CA ASP A 113 3.26 -14.18 21.71
C ASP A 113 2.55 -15.54 21.82
N GLY A 114 2.70 -16.40 20.81
CA GLY A 114 2.09 -17.72 20.76
C GLY A 114 0.58 -17.70 20.49
N LYS A 115 -0.02 -16.57 20.14
CA LYS A 115 -1.44 -16.49 19.74
C LYS A 115 -1.59 -16.92 18.30
N GLU A 116 -2.73 -17.52 17.97
CA GLU A 116 -3.03 -17.89 16.58
C GLU A 116 -3.13 -16.63 15.72
N ILE A 117 -2.41 -16.63 14.59
CA ILE A 117 -2.42 -15.52 13.64
C ILE A 117 -3.81 -15.40 13.02
N ARG A 118 -4.29 -14.16 12.95
CA ARG A 118 -5.58 -13.82 12.33
C ARG A 118 -5.39 -12.71 11.33
N TYR A 119 -6.18 -12.75 10.28
CA TYR A 119 -6.10 -11.82 9.17
C TYR A 119 -7.38 -11.01 9.13
N PRO A 120 -7.30 -9.68 9.09
CA PRO A 120 -8.49 -8.85 9.02
C PRO A 120 -9.22 -9.02 7.68
N ILE A 121 -10.55 -9.05 7.70
CA ILE A 121 -11.38 -9.21 6.50
C ILE A 121 -12.44 -8.13 6.41
N ILE A 122 -12.54 -7.49 5.25
CA ILE A 122 -13.70 -6.66 4.89
C ILE A 122 -14.75 -7.55 4.24
N LEU A 123 -15.94 -7.58 4.83
CA LEU A 123 -17.10 -8.24 4.22
C LEU A 123 -17.63 -7.43 3.03
N SER A 124 -17.91 -8.11 1.92
CA SER A 124 -18.65 -7.57 0.78
C SER A 124 -20.13 -7.34 1.14
N ASN A 125 -20.89 -6.59 0.33
CA ASN A 125 -22.34 -6.39 0.58
C ASN A 125 -23.09 -7.74 0.69
N ILE A 126 -22.76 -8.70 -0.17
CA ILE A 126 -23.38 -10.04 -0.13
C ILE A 126 -23.08 -10.73 1.21
N GLU A 127 -21.84 -10.66 1.69
CA GLU A 127 -21.46 -11.28 2.97
C GLU A 127 -22.06 -10.56 4.18
N LYS A 128 -22.26 -9.24 4.11
CA LYS A 128 -22.96 -8.46 5.12
C LYS A 128 -24.44 -8.86 5.19
N LEU A 129 -25.08 -9.08 4.05
CA LEU A 129 -26.44 -9.63 3.97
C LEU A 129 -26.50 -11.05 4.54
N ILE A 130 -25.52 -11.89 4.26
CA ILE A 130 -25.40 -13.22 4.87
C ILE A 130 -25.31 -13.10 6.39
N ALA A 131 -24.46 -12.22 6.93
CA ALA A 131 -24.32 -12.01 8.37
C ALA A 131 -25.64 -11.59 9.03
N ARG A 132 -26.36 -10.65 8.42
CA ARG A 132 -27.70 -10.23 8.85
C ARG A 132 -28.67 -11.40 8.86
N ASN A 133 -28.75 -12.13 7.75
CA ASN A 133 -29.67 -13.26 7.60
C ASN A 133 -29.37 -14.36 8.63
N VAL A 134 -28.10 -14.68 8.89
CA VAL A 134 -27.71 -15.66 9.91
C VAL A 134 -28.12 -15.19 11.31
N CYS A 135 -27.86 -13.93 11.68
CA CYS A 135 -28.27 -13.38 12.99
C CYS A 135 -29.79 -13.50 13.20
N LEU A 136 -30.58 -13.07 12.20
CA LEU A 136 -32.05 -13.07 12.27
C LEU A 136 -32.64 -14.49 12.22
N ALA A 137 -32.17 -15.34 11.30
CA ALA A 137 -32.72 -16.69 11.11
C ALA A 137 -32.52 -17.58 12.34
N PHE A 138 -31.34 -17.49 12.97
CA PHE A 138 -31.02 -18.27 14.17
C PHE A 138 -31.48 -17.57 15.47
N LYS A 139 -32.00 -16.33 15.37
CA LYS A 139 -32.40 -15.50 16.52
C LYS A 139 -31.29 -15.35 17.56
N GLN A 140 -30.04 -15.29 17.10
CA GLN A 140 -28.86 -15.14 17.94
C GLN A 140 -28.30 -13.74 17.74
N THR A 141 -28.51 -12.85 18.72
CA THR A 141 -27.98 -11.48 18.66
C THR A 141 -26.46 -11.47 18.58
N VAL A 142 -25.79 -12.24 19.45
CA VAL A 142 -24.37 -12.50 19.34
C VAL A 142 -24.22 -13.84 18.65
N CYS A 143 -23.72 -13.86 17.41
CA CYS A 143 -23.60 -15.09 16.62
C CYS A 143 -22.27 -15.15 15.86
N GLY A 144 -21.53 -16.23 16.03
CA GLY A 144 -20.35 -16.58 15.24
C GLY A 144 -20.68 -17.58 14.15
N PHE A 145 -20.14 -17.39 12.95
CA PHE A 145 -20.27 -18.33 11.83
C PHE A 145 -19.05 -18.26 10.89
N ASP A 146 -18.83 -19.30 10.11
CA ASP A 146 -17.70 -19.42 9.18
C ASP A 146 -18.17 -19.28 7.72
N LEU A 147 -17.37 -18.54 6.94
CA LEU A 147 -17.54 -18.26 5.53
C LEU A 147 -16.35 -18.78 4.71
N LEU A 148 -16.65 -19.43 3.60
CA LEU A 148 -15.70 -19.84 2.57
C LEU A 148 -15.88 -18.95 1.34
N ARG A 149 -14.83 -18.22 0.97
CA ARG A 149 -14.76 -17.48 -0.30
C ARG A 149 -14.21 -18.40 -1.37
N ALA A 150 -15.06 -18.81 -2.31
CA ALA A 150 -14.69 -19.76 -3.36
C ALA A 150 -15.44 -19.43 -4.66
N ASN A 151 -14.76 -19.57 -5.81
CA ASN A 151 -15.37 -19.38 -7.13
C ASN A 151 -16.10 -18.03 -7.30
N GLY A 152 -15.57 -16.96 -6.70
CA GLY A 152 -16.16 -15.62 -6.76
C GLY A 152 -17.44 -15.43 -5.93
N LYS A 153 -17.79 -16.39 -5.07
CA LYS A 153 -18.95 -16.36 -4.16
C LYS A 153 -18.53 -16.65 -2.72
N SER A 154 -19.45 -16.42 -1.77
CA SER A 154 -19.24 -16.67 -0.34
C SER A 154 -20.28 -17.64 0.19
N TYR A 155 -19.83 -18.68 0.88
CA TYR A 155 -20.65 -19.80 1.34
C TYR A 155 -20.52 -19.95 2.86
N VAL A 156 -21.65 -20.07 3.57
CA VAL A 156 -21.64 -20.38 5.01
C VAL A 156 -21.45 -21.88 5.17
N CYS A 157 -20.42 -22.30 5.90
CA CYS A 157 -20.16 -23.71 6.17
C CYS A 157 -20.44 -24.11 7.63
N ASP A 158 -20.43 -23.16 8.58
CA ASP A 158 -20.66 -23.45 9.99
C ASP A 158 -21.32 -22.27 10.71
N VAL A 159 -22.33 -22.53 11.56
CA VAL A 159 -22.99 -21.53 12.41
C VAL A 159 -22.89 -21.98 13.87
N ASN A 160 -22.06 -21.27 14.64
CA ASN A 160 -21.67 -21.66 15.99
C ASN A 160 -22.59 -21.12 17.10
N GLY A 161 -23.47 -20.16 16.80
CA GLY A 161 -24.26 -19.45 17.81
C GLY A 161 -23.39 -18.48 18.63
N PHE A 162 -23.66 -18.35 19.94
CA PHE A 162 -22.99 -17.35 20.79
C PHE A 162 -21.46 -17.46 20.76
N SER A 163 -20.79 -16.44 20.22
CA SER A 163 -19.33 -16.42 20.09
C SER A 163 -18.81 -14.99 20.09
N PHE A 164 -17.80 -14.71 20.91
CA PHE A 164 -17.11 -13.43 20.93
C PHE A 164 -15.75 -13.48 20.22
N VAL A 165 -15.40 -12.35 19.60
CA VAL A 165 -14.03 -12.09 19.15
C VAL A 165 -13.11 -12.01 20.36
N LYS A 166 -11.88 -12.48 20.19
CA LYS A 166 -10.86 -12.48 21.25
C LYS A 166 -9.72 -11.54 20.89
N ASN A 167 -9.14 -10.87 21.89
CA ASN A 167 -7.99 -9.97 21.74
C ASN A 167 -8.30 -8.72 20.89
N SER A 168 -9.55 -8.27 20.84
CA SER A 168 -9.91 -7.03 20.16
C SER A 168 -10.62 -6.10 21.14
N MET A 169 -9.88 -5.14 21.69
CA MET A 169 -10.43 -4.17 22.65
C MET A 169 -11.61 -3.41 22.03
N LYS A 170 -11.45 -3.00 20.77
CA LYS A 170 -12.50 -2.37 19.97
C LYS A 170 -13.77 -3.23 19.92
N TYR A 171 -13.65 -4.52 19.63
CA TYR A 171 -14.82 -5.40 19.57
C TYR A 171 -15.54 -5.45 20.92
N TYR A 172 -14.80 -5.46 22.03
CA TYR A 172 -15.38 -5.44 23.37
C TYR A 172 -16.18 -4.16 23.60
N ASP A 173 -15.62 -3.00 23.27
CA ASP A 173 -16.28 -1.71 23.39
C ASP A 173 -17.55 -1.63 22.54
N ASP A 174 -17.45 -2.00 21.25
CA ASP A 174 -18.57 -1.97 20.31
C ASP A 174 -19.67 -2.94 20.75
N SER A 175 -19.31 -4.17 21.10
CA SER A 175 -20.25 -5.21 21.49
C SER A 175 -21.02 -4.81 22.77
N ALA A 176 -20.30 -4.33 23.79
CA ALA A 176 -20.90 -3.87 25.03
C ALA A 176 -21.88 -2.70 24.79
N LYS A 177 -21.49 -1.73 23.96
CA LYS A 177 -22.33 -0.57 23.64
C LYS A 177 -23.58 -0.95 22.84
N ILE A 178 -23.45 -1.82 21.83
CA ILE A 178 -24.58 -2.28 21.02
C ILE A 178 -25.57 -3.06 21.88
N MET A 179 -25.10 -4.05 22.64
CA MET A 179 -25.96 -4.84 23.51
C MET A 179 -26.62 -3.98 24.59
N GLY A 180 -25.87 -3.07 25.23
CA GLY A 180 -26.41 -2.13 26.22
C GLY A 180 -27.53 -1.26 25.64
N ASN A 181 -27.34 -0.74 24.43
CA ASN A 181 -28.37 0.03 23.73
C ASN A 181 -29.58 -0.81 23.33
N MET A 182 -29.40 -2.08 22.94
CA MET A 182 -30.51 -3.00 22.66
C MET A 182 -31.34 -3.27 23.92
N ILE A 183 -30.67 -3.50 25.06
CA ILE A 183 -31.34 -3.72 26.36
C ILE A 183 -32.11 -2.47 26.77
N LEU A 184 -31.48 -1.30 26.74
CA LEU A 184 -32.13 -0.03 27.11
C LEU A 184 -33.30 0.28 26.18
N ARG A 185 -33.16 0.07 24.86
CA ARG A 185 -34.27 0.24 23.91
C ARG A 185 -35.48 -0.63 24.24
N ALA A 186 -35.24 -1.88 24.64
CA ALA A 186 -36.32 -2.81 24.98
C ALA A 186 -36.95 -2.54 26.35
N LEU A 187 -36.13 -2.19 27.36
CA LEU A 187 -36.57 -2.14 28.75
C LEU A 187 -36.81 -0.73 29.30
N ALA A 188 -36.15 0.31 28.79
CA ALA A 188 -36.26 1.66 29.36
C ALA A 188 -37.69 2.22 29.38
N PRO A 189 -38.53 2.03 28.34
CA PRO A 189 -39.93 2.46 28.39
C PRO A 189 -40.72 1.78 29.52
N GLN A 190 -40.46 0.49 29.76
CA GLN A 190 -41.14 -0.29 30.80
C GLN A 190 -40.66 0.11 32.21
N LEU A 191 -39.34 0.32 32.34
CA LEU A 191 -38.70 0.68 33.61
C LEU A 191 -38.79 2.17 33.92
N ARG A 192 -39.43 2.98 33.06
CA ARG A 192 -39.50 4.44 33.15
C ARG A 192 -38.13 5.09 33.33
N ILE A 193 -37.09 4.45 32.81
CA ILE A 193 -35.76 5.02 32.77
C ILE A 193 -35.82 6.15 31.75
N PRO A 194 -35.45 7.39 32.11
CA PRO A 194 -35.31 8.49 31.16
C PRO A 194 -34.21 8.13 30.17
N TRP A 195 -34.63 7.46 29.11
CA TRP A 195 -33.81 7.11 27.98
C TRP A 195 -34.47 7.78 26.80
N SER A 196 -34.08 9.03 26.55
CA SER A 196 -34.06 9.49 25.17
C SER A 196 -33.26 8.45 24.41
N ILE A 197 -33.70 8.03 23.21
CA ILE A 197 -32.81 7.34 22.28
C ILE A 197 -31.52 8.17 22.32
N PRO A 198 -30.43 7.69 22.98
CA PRO A 198 -29.23 8.49 23.10
C PRO A 198 -28.93 8.78 21.66
N PHE A 199 -28.73 10.08 21.36
CA PHE A 199 -28.22 10.59 20.11
C PHE A 199 -27.54 9.44 19.37
N GLN A 200 -28.25 8.90 18.36
CA GLN A 200 -28.17 7.48 17.99
C GLN A 200 -26.72 6.99 17.88
N LEU A 201 -26.52 5.68 17.91
CA LEU A 201 -25.36 5.05 17.25
C LEU A 201 -25.15 5.55 15.79
N ASP A 202 -26.10 6.34 15.28
CA ASP A 202 -26.26 7.04 14.01
C ASP A 202 -26.01 8.56 14.06
N ASP A 203 -25.23 9.17 14.98
CA ASP A 203 -24.90 10.57 14.70
C ASP A 203 -24.17 10.66 13.36
N PRO A 204 -24.75 11.47 12.45
CA PRO A 204 -24.40 11.46 11.06
C PRO A 204 -22.92 11.80 10.95
N PRO A 205 -22.27 11.45 9.83
CA PRO A 205 -20.96 11.99 9.55
C PRO A 205 -21.04 13.49 9.21
N ILE A 206 -21.91 14.24 9.92
CA ILE A 206 -21.90 15.68 9.96
C ILE A 206 -20.61 16.06 10.63
N VAL A 207 -19.68 16.49 9.81
CA VAL A 207 -18.44 17.08 10.28
C VAL A 207 -18.48 18.54 9.92
N GLU A 208 -17.79 19.30 10.75
CA GLU A 208 -17.43 20.65 10.41
C GLU A 208 -16.54 20.58 9.15
N THR A 209 -17.00 21.18 8.06
CA THR A 209 -16.13 21.49 6.93
C THR A 209 -15.05 22.46 7.39
N THR A 210 -14.02 22.64 6.60
CA THR A 210 -12.96 23.63 6.87
C THR A 210 -13.46 25.07 7.02
N PHE A 211 -14.73 25.35 6.68
CA PHE A 211 -15.42 26.63 6.90
C PHE A 211 -16.35 26.68 8.11
N GLY A 212 -16.42 25.64 8.93
CA GLY A 212 -17.34 25.65 10.08
C GLY A 212 -18.76 25.15 9.77
N LYS A 213 -19.06 24.84 8.49
CA LYS A 213 -20.39 24.37 8.10
C LYS A 213 -20.52 22.89 8.42
N MET A 214 -21.58 22.54 9.12
CA MET A 214 -21.88 21.16 9.49
C MET A 214 -22.53 20.44 8.29
N MET A 215 -21.79 19.56 7.61
CA MET A 215 -22.26 18.82 6.43
C MET A 215 -21.91 17.33 6.49
N GLU A 216 -22.70 16.49 5.83
CA GLU A 216 -22.51 15.05 5.80
C GLU A 216 -21.35 14.64 4.90
N LEU A 217 -20.34 13.92 5.39
CA LEU A 217 -19.29 13.34 4.56
C LEU A 217 -19.83 12.16 3.74
N CYS A 218 -19.84 12.28 2.42
CA CYS A 218 -20.32 11.24 1.50
C CYS A 218 -19.17 10.46 0.87
N CYS A 219 -18.08 11.12 0.49
CA CYS A 219 -16.94 10.46 -0.16
C CYS A 219 -15.59 10.98 0.34
N ALA A 220 -14.64 10.06 0.53
CA ALA A 220 -13.25 10.37 0.83
C ALA A 220 -12.35 9.60 -0.15
N ILE A 221 -11.70 10.33 -1.05
CA ILE A 221 -10.77 9.79 -2.03
C ILE A 221 -9.36 10.21 -1.65
N ALA A 222 -8.42 9.28 -1.56
CA ALA A 222 -7.03 9.61 -1.28
C ALA A 222 -6.09 8.96 -2.30
N ILE A 223 -5.17 9.75 -2.83
CA ILE A 223 -4.09 9.30 -3.71
C ILE A 223 -2.79 9.49 -2.95
N ILE A 224 -2.08 8.39 -2.68
CA ILE A 224 -0.97 8.33 -1.72
C ILE A 224 0.27 7.74 -2.39
N ARG A 225 1.40 8.43 -2.29
CA ARG A 225 2.71 7.93 -2.72
C ARG A 225 3.17 6.82 -1.78
N HIS A 226 3.88 5.82 -2.30
CA HIS A 226 4.53 4.80 -1.47
C HIS A 226 5.47 5.40 -0.38
N GLY A 227 5.68 4.61 0.68
CA GLY A 227 6.58 4.95 1.79
C GLY A 227 8.07 4.81 1.44
N ASP A 228 8.92 5.09 2.43
CA ASP A 228 10.37 5.00 2.31
C ASP A 228 10.87 3.63 1.79
N ARG A 229 11.89 3.68 0.93
CA ARG A 229 12.37 2.52 0.18
C ARG A 229 13.88 2.59 -0.08
N THR A 230 14.49 1.44 -0.31
CA THR A 230 15.91 1.35 -0.70
C THR A 230 16.16 1.93 -2.10
N PRO A 231 17.34 2.52 -2.38
CA PRO A 231 17.73 2.98 -3.71
C PRO A 231 17.58 1.87 -4.77
N LYS A 232 16.93 2.17 -5.90
CA LYS A 232 16.84 1.22 -7.03
C LYS A 232 18.19 1.14 -7.72
N GLN A 233 18.69 -0.08 -7.90
CA GLN A 233 20.00 -0.33 -8.51
C GLN A 233 19.88 -1.27 -9.71
N LYS A 234 20.87 -1.17 -10.60
CA LYS A 234 20.93 -1.97 -11.83
C LYS A 234 22.38 -2.22 -12.21
N MET A 235 22.67 -3.47 -12.58
CA MET A 235 23.93 -3.87 -13.19
C MET A 235 23.68 -4.53 -14.53
N LYS A 236 24.70 -4.49 -15.40
CA LYS A 236 24.71 -5.19 -16.68
C LYS A 236 26.03 -5.92 -16.84
N MET A 237 25.96 -7.17 -17.28
CA MET A 237 27.13 -7.94 -17.69
C MET A 237 26.82 -8.71 -18.96
N GLU A 238 27.82 -8.83 -19.82
CA GLU A 238 27.79 -9.78 -20.92
C GLU A 238 28.09 -11.16 -20.35
N VAL A 239 27.35 -12.18 -20.81
CA VAL A 239 27.55 -13.58 -20.44
C VAL A 239 27.61 -14.42 -21.72
N LYS A 240 28.53 -15.38 -21.75
CA LYS A 240 28.84 -16.26 -22.87
C LYS A 240 28.78 -17.74 -22.50
N ASP A 241 28.83 -18.07 -21.22
CA ASP A 241 28.69 -19.45 -20.73
C ASP A 241 27.34 -20.07 -21.12
N ASN A 242 27.39 -21.29 -21.65
CA ASN A 242 26.24 -22.03 -22.18
C ASN A 242 25.12 -22.24 -21.14
N ARG A 243 25.42 -22.32 -19.84
CA ARG A 243 24.41 -22.49 -18.78
C ARG A 243 23.41 -21.33 -18.75
N PHE A 244 23.84 -20.11 -19.08
CA PHE A 244 22.91 -18.98 -19.22
C PHE A 244 22.03 -19.11 -20.47
N PHE A 245 22.54 -19.68 -21.56
CA PHE A 245 21.78 -19.93 -22.78
C PHE A 245 20.75 -21.04 -22.59
N GLU A 246 21.05 -22.08 -21.82
CA GLU A 246 20.09 -23.12 -21.47
C GLU A 246 18.87 -22.53 -20.73
N ILE A 247 19.10 -21.66 -19.75
CA ILE A 247 18.01 -20.93 -19.08
C ILE A 247 17.26 -20.03 -20.07
N PHE A 248 17.98 -19.35 -20.96
CA PHE A 248 17.39 -18.49 -21.97
C PHE A 248 16.44 -19.27 -22.89
N GLU A 249 16.87 -20.42 -23.40
CA GLU A 249 16.12 -21.31 -24.27
C GLU A 249 14.93 -21.95 -23.55
N LYS A 250 15.15 -22.52 -22.36
CA LYS A 250 14.13 -23.16 -21.51
C LYS A 250 12.95 -22.24 -21.22
N ASN A 251 13.17 -20.93 -21.16
CA ASN A 251 12.14 -19.92 -20.93
C ASN A 251 11.66 -19.21 -22.21
N GLY A 252 11.97 -19.76 -23.39
CA GLY A 252 11.47 -19.27 -24.68
C GLY A 252 12.16 -18.01 -25.22
N GLY A 253 13.35 -17.67 -24.72
CA GLY A 253 14.01 -16.39 -24.99
C GLY A 253 14.35 -16.11 -26.45
N PHE A 254 14.58 -17.15 -27.25
CA PHE A 254 14.85 -16.99 -28.69
C PHE A 254 13.62 -16.54 -29.48
N LYS A 255 12.40 -16.70 -28.95
CA LYS A 255 11.17 -16.23 -29.60
C LYS A 255 11.03 -14.71 -29.51
N ASP A 256 11.23 -14.16 -28.31
CA ASP A 256 11.00 -12.74 -28.01
C ASP A 256 12.30 -11.90 -27.98
N GLY A 257 13.46 -12.53 -28.22
CA GLY A 257 14.79 -11.93 -28.10
C GLY A 257 15.19 -11.55 -26.66
N HIS A 258 14.35 -11.82 -25.67
CA HIS A 258 14.61 -11.55 -24.27
C HIS A 258 13.75 -12.39 -23.33
N ILE A 259 14.20 -12.61 -22.09
CA ILE A 259 13.40 -13.18 -21.00
C ILE A 259 13.46 -12.31 -19.75
N LYS A 260 12.40 -12.35 -18.94
CA LYS A 260 12.33 -11.68 -17.63
C LYS A 260 12.14 -12.73 -16.54
N ILE A 261 13.15 -12.89 -15.70
CA ILE A 261 13.17 -13.84 -14.59
C ILE A 261 12.83 -13.09 -13.30
N LYS A 262 11.79 -13.58 -12.61
CA LYS A 262 11.32 -13.05 -11.32
C LYS A 262 11.04 -14.15 -10.29
N LYS A 263 10.83 -15.40 -10.71
CA LYS A 263 10.40 -16.48 -9.80
C LYS A 263 11.57 -16.96 -8.94
N PRO A 264 11.37 -17.24 -7.63
CA PRO A 264 12.39 -17.76 -6.73
C PRO A 264 13.22 -18.92 -7.29
N LYS A 265 12.57 -19.96 -7.84
CA LYS A 265 13.26 -21.13 -8.42
C LYS A 265 14.20 -20.75 -9.56
N GLN A 266 13.76 -19.87 -10.46
CA GLN A 266 14.57 -19.43 -11.59
C GLN A 266 15.71 -18.50 -11.16
N LEU A 267 15.49 -17.68 -10.13
CA LEU A 267 16.57 -16.85 -9.55
C LEU A 267 17.61 -17.72 -8.82
N GLN A 268 17.20 -18.82 -8.20
CA GLN A 268 18.10 -19.81 -7.62
C GLN A 268 18.95 -20.47 -8.71
N GLU A 269 18.37 -20.88 -9.84
CA GLU A 269 19.12 -21.43 -10.98
C GLU A 269 20.25 -20.48 -11.44
N ILE A 270 19.97 -19.16 -11.53
CA ILE A 270 20.99 -18.17 -11.88
C ILE A 270 22.07 -18.03 -10.78
N LEU A 271 21.68 -18.05 -9.51
CA LEU A 271 22.62 -17.99 -8.39
C LEU A 271 23.56 -19.20 -8.38
N ASP A 272 23.03 -20.39 -8.65
CA ASP A 272 23.83 -21.62 -8.67
C ASP A 272 24.85 -21.61 -9.82
N ILE A 273 24.46 -21.10 -11.00
CA ILE A 273 25.40 -20.86 -12.11
C ILE A 273 26.50 -19.88 -11.69
N ALA A 274 26.15 -18.76 -11.06
CA ALA A 274 27.12 -17.78 -10.61
C ALA A 274 28.11 -18.35 -9.58
N ARG A 275 27.65 -19.21 -8.66
CA ARG A 275 28.50 -19.91 -7.68
C ARG A 275 29.44 -20.91 -8.36
N SER A 276 28.93 -21.70 -9.31
CA SER A 276 29.74 -22.68 -10.05
C SER A 276 30.85 -21.97 -10.84
N LEU A 277 30.49 -20.92 -11.58
CA LEU A 277 31.44 -20.12 -12.34
C LEU A 277 32.53 -19.50 -11.47
N LEU A 278 32.17 -18.94 -10.31
CA LEU A 278 33.15 -18.34 -9.39
C LEU A 278 34.14 -19.38 -8.82
N ASN A 279 33.72 -20.63 -8.64
CA ASN A 279 34.61 -21.70 -8.18
C ASN A 279 35.54 -22.19 -9.31
N GLU A 280 35.06 -22.16 -10.55
CA GLU A 280 35.80 -22.64 -11.73
C GLU A 280 36.77 -21.58 -12.29
N ILE A 281 36.49 -20.28 -12.09
CA ILE A 281 37.15 -19.16 -12.80
C ILE A 281 38.67 -19.08 -12.60
N ASP A 282 39.16 -19.51 -11.44
CA ASP A 282 40.61 -19.49 -11.14
C ASP A 282 41.34 -20.71 -11.74
N SER A 283 40.60 -21.71 -12.21
CA SER A 283 41.13 -22.98 -12.76
C SER A 283 40.86 -23.19 -14.26
N ASN A 284 39.85 -22.51 -14.82
CA ASN A 284 39.41 -22.67 -16.20
C ASN A 284 39.57 -21.37 -17.01
N THR A 285 40.50 -21.37 -17.95
CA THR A 285 40.80 -20.22 -18.83
C THR A 285 39.73 -19.98 -19.92
N GLU A 286 38.77 -20.89 -20.11
CA GLU A 286 37.68 -20.73 -21.07
C GLU A 286 36.54 -19.82 -20.55
N ILE A 287 36.47 -19.59 -19.24
CA ILE A 287 35.48 -18.71 -18.61
C ILE A 287 35.87 -17.26 -18.91
N LYS A 288 35.02 -16.55 -19.67
CA LYS A 288 35.25 -15.17 -20.11
C LYS A 288 34.46 -14.14 -19.31
N GLU A 289 33.65 -14.60 -18.36
CA GLU A 289 32.81 -13.78 -17.50
C GLU A 289 33.63 -12.92 -16.53
N ASP A 290 33.14 -11.72 -16.25
CA ASP A 290 33.76 -10.79 -15.30
C ASP A 290 33.57 -11.27 -13.85
N LYS A 291 34.66 -11.71 -13.20
CA LYS A 291 34.69 -12.21 -11.82
C LYS A 291 34.03 -11.24 -10.83
N CYS A 292 34.34 -9.95 -10.90
CA CYS A 292 33.81 -8.94 -9.98
C CYS A 292 32.28 -8.77 -10.13
N LYS A 293 31.78 -8.90 -11.36
CA LYS A 293 30.33 -8.87 -11.63
C LYS A 293 29.63 -10.17 -11.23
N LEU A 294 30.27 -11.33 -11.38
CA LEU A 294 29.72 -12.59 -10.87
C LEU A 294 29.64 -12.57 -9.33
N GLU A 295 30.67 -12.07 -8.65
CA GLU A 295 30.64 -11.85 -7.20
C GLU A 295 29.51 -10.89 -6.80
N GLN A 296 29.35 -9.78 -7.55
CA GLN A 296 28.23 -8.86 -7.32
C GLN A 296 26.87 -9.56 -7.48
N LEU A 297 26.71 -10.34 -8.55
CA LEU A 297 25.48 -11.09 -8.83
C LEU A 297 25.17 -12.07 -7.70
N LYS A 298 26.17 -12.83 -7.24
CA LYS A 298 26.09 -13.73 -6.09
C LYS A 298 25.66 -12.98 -4.83
N CYS A 299 26.38 -11.93 -4.42
CA CYS A 299 26.06 -11.15 -3.22
C CYS A 299 24.64 -10.59 -3.26
N ILE A 300 24.20 -10.06 -4.42
CA ILE A 300 22.84 -9.55 -4.56
C ILE A 300 21.85 -10.70 -4.42
N LEU A 301 22.04 -11.83 -5.07
CA LEU A 301 21.08 -12.95 -5.03
C LEU A 301 21.05 -13.68 -3.68
N GLU A 302 22.14 -13.67 -2.91
CA GLU A 302 22.22 -14.26 -1.56
C GLU A 302 21.72 -13.33 -0.45
N MET A 303 21.65 -12.02 -0.69
CA MET A 303 21.19 -11.06 0.29
C MET A 303 19.79 -11.47 0.84
N TYR A 304 19.64 -11.47 2.17
CA TYR A 304 18.46 -11.93 2.93
C TYR A 304 18.19 -13.45 2.94
N GLY A 305 19.10 -14.29 2.45
CA GLY A 305 19.09 -15.75 2.62
C GLY A 305 18.10 -16.53 1.75
N HIS A 306 16.88 -16.03 1.54
CA HIS A 306 15.84 -16.68 0.71
C HIS A 306 15.10 -15.67 -0.16
N PHE A 307 14.61 -16.08 -1.34
CA PHE A 307 13.89 -15.22 -2.30
C PHE A 307 12.46 -14.79 -1.88
N SER A 308 12.14 -14.77 -0.58
CA SER A 308 10.83 -14.36 -0.06
C SER A 308 10.76 -12.83 0.12
N GLY A 309 9.79 -12.17 -0.52
CA GLY A 309 9.58 -10.72 -0.38
C GLY A 309 10.59 -9.83 -1.14
N ILE A 310 11.31 -10.41 -2.10
CA ILE A 310 12.47 -9.79 -2.74
C ILE A 310 12.11 -9.21 -4.13
N ASN A 311 12.40 -7.93 -4.37
CA ASN A 311 12.18 -7.24 -5.65
C ASN A 311 13.39 -7.36 -6.58
N ARG A 312 13.85 -8.60 -6.81
CA ARG A 312 14.93 -8.88 -7.76
C ARG A 312 14.36 -9.29 -9.11
N LYS A 313 14.89 -8.70 -10.17
CA LYS A 313 14.52 -9.04 -11.54
C LYS A 313 15.77 -9.16 -12.40
N ILE A 314 15.92 -10.33 -13.00
CA ILE A 314 16.92 -10.56 -14.03
C ILE A 314 16.24 -10.48 -15.39
N GLN A 315 16.86 -9.77 -16.32
CA GLN A 315 16.47 -9.79 -17.71
C GLN A 315 17.66 -10.23 -18.55
N LEU A 316 17.49 -11.30 -19.32
CA LEU A 316 18.47 -11.74 -20.30
C LEU A 316 18.01 -11.25 -21.68
N LYS A 317 18.93 -10.72 -22.48
CA LYS A 317 18.68 -10.25 -23.84
C LYS A 317 19.72 -10.83 -24.79
N TYR A 318 19.27 -11.37 -25.91
CA TYR A 318 20.18 -11.84 -26.95
C TYR A 318 20.76 -10.66 -27.74
N GLN A 319 22.08 -10.70 -27.98
CA GLN A 319 22.79 -9.73 -28.80
C GLN A 319 23.15 -10.32 -30.16
N GLN A 320 23.24 -9.45 -31.18
CA GLN A 320 23.69 -9.81 -32.52
C GLN A 320 25.13 -10.35 -32.55
N SER A 321 25.93 -10.05 -31.51
CA SER A 321 27.29 -10.57 -31.31
C SER A 321 27.36 -12.06 -30.90
N GLY A 322 26.21 -12.74 -30.75
CA GLY A 322 26.15 -14.13 -30.30
C GLY A 322 26.28 -14.30 -28.79
N SER A 323 26.18 -13.21 -28.01
CA SER A 323 26.24 -13.23 -26.54
C SER A 323 24.92 -12.79 -25.89
N LEU A 324 24.74 -13.08 -24.60
CA LEU A 324 23.60 -12.60 -23.81
C LEU A 324 24.04 -11.40 -22.95
N ILE A 325 23.17 -10.38 -22.84
CA ILE A 325 23.29 -9.38 -21.77
C ILE A 325 22.41 -9.81 -20.61
N LEU A 326 23.04 -10.06 -19.46
CA LEU A 326 22.38 -10.19 -18.17
C LEU A 326 22.21 -8.81 -17.53
N ILE A 327 20.96 -8.42 -17.30
CA ILE A 327 20.57 -7.19 -16.63
C ILE A 327 19.91 -7.55 -15.31
N MET A 328 20.62 -7.35 -14.20
CA MET A 328 20.07 -7.54 -12.86
C MET A 328 19.62 -6.19 -12.29
N LYS A 329 18.38 -6.14 -11.82
CA LYS A 329 17.78 -5.00 -11.10
C LYS A 329 17.38 -5.44 -9.69
N TRP A 330 17.73 -4.62 -8.70
CA TRP A 330 17.42 -4.86 -7.29
C TRP A 330 17.21 -3.54 -6.55
N GLY A 331 16.83 -3.61 -5.28
CA GLY A 331 16.46 -2.44 -4.49
C GLY A 331 15.07 -1.91 -4.87
N GLY A 332 14.74 -0.70 -4.41
CA GLY A 332 13.36 -0.22 -4.48
C GLY A 332 12.41 -1.01 -3.57
N GLU A 333 12.94 -1.61 -2.50
CA GLU A 333 12.19 -2.39 -1.53
C GLU A 333 11.71 -1.46 -0.41
N LEU A 334 10.45 -1.61 0.01
CA LEU A 334 9.90 -0.83 1.11
C LEU A 334 10.68 -1.15 2.39
N THR A 335 11.26 -0.12 3.02
CA THR A 335 12.06 -0.29 4.22
C THR A 335 11.18 -0.58 5.45
N PRO A 336 11.75 -1.05 6.57
CA PRO A 336 11.06 -1.05 7.85
C PRO A 336 10.52 0.33 8.24
N ALA A 337 11.27 1.41 7.98
CA ALA A 337 10.82 2.77 8.21
C ALA A 337 9.58 3.10 7.36
N GLY A 338 9.60 2.78 6.06
CA GLY A 338 8.47 3.00 5.16
C GLY A 338 7.21 2.22 5.54
N ARG A 339 7.35 1.03 6.15
CA ARG A 339 6.21 0.29 6.72
C ARG A 339 5.59 1.02 7.91
N VAL A 340 6.43 1.54 8.82
CA VAL A 340 5.98 2.30 9.99
C VAL A 340 5.33 3.62 9.56
N GLU A 341 5.91 4.33 8.60
CA GLU A 341 5.35 5.56 8.02
C GLU A 341 3.96 5.33 7.42
N ALA A 342 3.77 4.21 6.72
CA ALA A 342 2.49 3.84 6.14
C ALA A 342 1.44 3.53 7.23
N GLU A 343 1.81 2.73 8.23
CA GLU A 343 0.93 2.37 9.35
C GLU A 343 0.56 3.60 10.19
N GLU A 344 1.51 4.49 10.44
CA GLU A 344 1.29 5.77 11.12
C GLU A 344 0.36 6.69 10.34
N LEU A 345 0.58 6.86 9.02
CA LEU A 345 -0.31 7.68 8.21
C LEU A 345 -1.73 7.10 8.20
N GLY A 346 -1.88 5.78 8.10
CA GLY A 346 -3.18 5.12 8.18
C GLY A 346 -3.90 5.43 9.49
N ARG A 347 -3.19 5.40 10.63
CA ARG A 347 -3.72 5.76 11.95
C ARG A 347 -4.17 7.23 12.00
N VAL A 348 -3.36 8.14 11.49
CA VAL A 348 -3.70 9.57 11.41
C VAL A 348 -4.92 9.81 10.51
N PHE A 349 -5.02 9.08 9.39
CA PHE A 349 -6.12 9.22 8.42
C PHE A 349 -7.49 8.94 9.01
N ARG A 350 -7.57 8.21 10.13
CA ARG A 350 -8.83 7.98 10.84
C ARG A 350 -9.49 9.27 11.32
N CYS A 351 -8.71 10.32 11.61
CA CYS A 351 -9.21 11.61 12.10
C CYS A 351 -10.02 12.39 11.06
N MET A 352 -9.89 12.05 9.77
CA MET A 352 -10.76 12.63 8.73
C MET A 352 -12.21 12.18 8.86
N TYR A 353 -12.43 11.04 9.50
CA TYR A 353 -13.76 10.46 9.64
C TYR A 353 -14.36 10.87 11.00
N PRO A 354 -15.65 11.19 11.03
CA PRO A 354 -16.34 11.64 12.24
C PRO A 354 -16.30 10.59 13.35
N GLY A 355 -15.71 10.94 14.50
CA GLY A 355 -15.93 10.29 15.79
C GLY A 355 -17.12 10.93 16.52
N GLY A 356 -17.87 10.15 17.30
CA GLY A 356 -18.99 10.68 18.09
C GLY A 356 -18.52 11.63 19.22
N LYS A 357 -19.46 12.39 19.82
CA LYS A 357 -19.18 13.29 20.96
C LYS A 357 -18.88 12.51 22.26
N GLY A 358 -18.03 13.06 23.15
CA GLY A 358 -17.75 12.53 24.52
C GLY A 358 -16.28 12.10 24.73
N GLN A 359 -15.97 11.30 25.76
CA GLN A 359 -14.62 10.75 26.05
C GLN A 359 -13.98 9.96 24.87
N TYR A 360 -14.77 9.64 23.85
CA TYR A 360 -14.35 8.98 22.60
C TYR A 360 -14.14 9.94 21.42
N ALA A 361 -14.28 11.25 21.65
CA ALA A 361 -13.98 12.34 20.71
C ALA A 361 -12.50 12.79 20.73
N GLY A 362 -11.67 12.12 21.53
CA GLY A 362 -10.23 12.33 21.53
C GLY A 362 -9.60 11.96 20.18
N PRO A 363 -8.30 12.28 19.97
CA PRO A 363 -7.55 12.09 18.72
C PRO A 363 -7.45 10.63 18.20
N GLN A 364 -8.17 9.68 18.79
CA GLN A 364 -8.03 8.24 18.55
C GLN A 364 -8.79 7.69 17.33
N GLY A 365 -9.50 8.51 16.54
CA GLY A 365 -10.02 8.10 15.22
C GLY A 365 -10.99 6.90 15.23
N LEU A 366 -11.63 6.59 16.36
CA LEU A 366 -12.52 5.44 16.53
C LEU A 366 -13.79 5.50 15.65
N GLY A 367 -14.13 6.70 15.15
CA GLY A 367 -15.26 6.97 14.25
C GLY A 367 -15.24 6.17 12.95
N LEU A 368 -14.09 6.12 12.29
CA LEU A 368 -13.90 5.30 11.08
C LEU A 368 -14.14 3.82 11.36
N LEU A 369 -13.56 3.32 12.45
CA LEU A 369 -13.64 1.92 12.80
C LEU A 369 -15.09 1.51 13.12
N ARG A 370 -15.86 2.40 13.75
CA ARG A 370 -17.31 2.22 13.95
C ARG A 370 -18.07 2.22 12.62
N LEU A 371 -17.80 3.19 11.73
CA LEU A 371 -18.42 3.27 10.41
C LEU A 371 -18.19 1.99 9.59
N HIS A 372 -16.97 1.44 9.69
CA HIS A 372 -16.60 0.20 9.02
C HIS A 372 -17.40 -1.02 9.51
N SER A 373 -17.46 -1.21 10.83
CA SER A 373 -18.10 -2.38 11.44
C SER A 373 -19.63 -2.34 11.43
N THR A 374 -20.24 -1.15 11.31
CA THR A 374 -21.70 -0.94 11.19
C THR A 374 -22.22 -0.98 9.75
N PHE A 375 -21.41 -1.53 8.83
CA PHE A 375 -21.76 -1.72 7.43
C PHE A 375 -22.04 -0.45 6.60
N ARG A 376 -21.68 0.74 7.10
CA ARG A 376 -21.88 2.05 6.42
C ARG A 376 -20.66 2.57 5.67
N HIS A 377 -19.61 1.77 5.60
CA HIS A 377 -18.36 2.11 4.90
C HIS A 377 -18.21 1.29 3.62
N ASP A 378 -18.22 1.97 2.48
CA ASP A 378 -17.81 1.37 1.21
C ASP A 378 -16.32 1.65 0.96
N LEU A 379 -15.46 0.85 1.59
CA LEU A 379 -14.00 0.96 1.47
C LEU A 379 -13.46 0.11 0.32
N LYS A 380 -12.67 0.73 -0.56
CA LYS A 380 -11.85 0.02 -1.56
C LYS A 380 -10.44 0.60 -1.60
N ILE A 381 -9.46 -0.29 -1.67
CA ILE A 381 -8.03 0.04 -1.65
C ILE A 381 -7.41 -0.54 -2.93
N TYR A 382 -6.76 0.34 -3.69
CA TYR A 382 -6.11 0.04 -4.95
C TYR A 382 -4.63 0.36 -4.82
N ALA A 383 -3.78 -0.49 -5.37
CA ALA A 383 -2.34 -0.26 -5.41
C ALA A 383 -1.79 -0.66 -6.78
N SER A 384 -0.83 0.12 -7.28
CA SER A 384 0.01 -0.28 -8.42
C SER A 384 0.63 -1.66 -8.17
N ASP A 385 0.91 -2.41 -9.24
CA ASP A 385 1.53 -3.73 -9.22
C ASP A 385 2.98 -3.74 -8.68
N GLU A 386 3.54 -2.58 -8.36
CA GLU A 386 4.85 -2.48 -7.69
C GLU A 386 4.81 -2.96 -6.24
N GLY A 387 5.64 -3.94 -5.88
CA GLY A 387 5.65 -4.56 -4.55
C GLY A 387 5.80 -3.57 -3.38
N ARG A 388 6.58 -2.48 -3.53
CA ARG A 388 6.69 -1.45 -2.48
C ARG A 388 5.40 -0.65 -2.28
N VAL A 389 4.64 -0.42 -3.35
CA VAL A 389 3.37 0.32 -3.33
C VAL A 389 2.31 -0.55 -2.67
N GLN A 390 2.25 -1.83 -3.06
CA GLN A 390 1.40 -2.85 -2.44
C GLN A 390 1.64 -2.99 -0.92
N MET A 391 2.90 -3.09 -0.52
CA MET A 391 3.26 -3.19 0.91
C MET A 391 2.96 -1.88 1.67
N THR A 392 3.09 -0.72 1.02
CA THR A 392 2.66 0.56 1.61
C THR A 392 1.15 0.55 1.83
N ALA A 393 0.37 0.15 0.82
CA ALA A 393 -1.08 0.06 0.90
C ALA A 393 -1.53 -0.89 2.03
N ALA A 394 -0.86 -2.04 2.17
CA ALA A 394 -1.12 -2.98 3.27
C ALA A 394 -0.78 -2.38 4.63
N GLY A 395 0.39 -1.73 4.77
CA GLY A 395 0.81 -1.04 6.00
C GLY A 395 -0.16 0.07 6.39
N PHE A 396 -0.56 0.89 5.43
CA PHE A 396 -1.58 1.91 5.64
C PHE A 396 -2.92 1.30 6.03
N SER A 397 -3.38 0.23 5.36
CA SER A 397 -4.65 -0.43 5.68
C SER A 397 -4.66 -0.96 7.11
N LYS A 398 -3.54 -1.53 7.54
CA LYS A 398 -3.31 -1.97 8.92
C LYS A 398 -3.48 -0.82 9.90
N GLY A 399 -2.80 0.30 9.62
CA GLY A 399 -2.92 1.54 10.39
C GLY A 399 -4.31 2.15 10.36
N LEU A 400 -5.00 2.14 9.24
CA LEU A 400 -6.33 2.73 9.06
C LEU A 400 -7.40 1.97 9.85
N LEU A 401 -7.35 0.64 9.83
CA LEU A 401 -8.40 -0.20 10.40
C LEU A 401 -8.05 -0.82 11.76
N ALA A 402 -6.89 -0.47 12.34
CA ALA A 402 -6.39 -1.02 13.60
C ALA A 402 -6.19 -2.54 13.55
N LEU A 403 -5.57 -3.02 12.47
CA LEU A 403 -5.41 -4.44 12.23
C LEU A 403 -4.13 -4.97 12.88
N GLU A 404 -4.19 -6.21 13.36
CA GLU A 404 -3.04 -6.94 13.89
C GLU A 404 -2.48 -7.93 12.85
N GLY A 405 -1.22 -8.33 12.99
CA GLY A 405 -0.57 -9.33 12.12
C GLY A 405 0.39 -8.77 11.05
N GLU A 406 0.89 -9.68 10.21
CA GLU A 406 1.81 -9.37 9.11
C GLU A 406 1.10 -8.71 7.91
N LEU A 407 1.87 -8.07 7.02
CA LEU A 407 1.31 -7.32 5.87
C LEU A 407 0.95 -8.23 4.68
N THR A 408 1.63 -9.35 4.47
CA THR A 408 1.40 -10.27 3.33
C THR A 408 -0.06 -10.72 3.20
N PRO A 409 -0.73 -11.14 4.29
CA PRO A 409 -2.13 -11.54 4.25
C PRO A 409 -3.07 -10.36 4.00
N ILE A 410 -2.77 -9.19 4.57
CA ILE A 410 -3.54 -7.95 4.35
C ILE A 410 -3.49 -7.56 2.87
N LEU A 411 -2.32 -7.64 2.25
CA LEU A 411 -2.13 -7.39 0.83
C LEU A 411 -3.06 -8.27 -0.02
N VAL A 412 -3.11 -9.57 0.24
CA VAL A 412 -3.96 -10.51 -0.50
C VAL A 412 -5.46 -10.21 -0.31
N GLN A 413 -5.87 -9.88 0.91
CA GLN A 413 -7.31 -9.80 1.27
C GLN A 413 -7.93 -8.42 1.07
N MET A 414 -7.14 -7.35 1.16
CA MET A 414 -7.65 -5.97 1.25
C MET A 414 -7.22 -5.09 0.10
N VAL A 415 -6.04 -5.33 -0.47
CA VAL A 415 -5.44 -4.44 -1.46
C VAL A 415 -5.65 -5.04 -2.85
N LYS A 416 -6.45 -4.35 -3.67
CA LYS A 416 -6.70 -4.76 -5.06
C LYS A 416 -5.54 -4.32 -5.93
N SER A 417 -4.73 -5.28 -6.38
CA SER A 417 -3.70 -5.07 -7.41
C SER A 417 -4.15 -5.58 -8.79
N ALA A 418 -4.80 -6.74 -8.83
CA ALA A 418 -5.40 -7.27 -10.05
C ALA A 418 -6.50 -6.32 -10.57
N ASN A 419 -6.41 -5.94 -11.85
CA ASN A 419 -7.24 -4.94 -12.54
C ASN A 419 -6.87 -3.46 -12.33
N THR A 420 -5.68 -3.15 -11.77
CA THR A 420 -5.14 -1.77 -11.76
C THR A 420 -4.27 -1.45 -12.99
N ASN A 421 -3.91 -2.45 -13.79
CA ASN A 421 -3.34 -2.26 -15.12
C ASN A 421 -4.28 -1.39 -15.96
N GLY A 422 -3.80 -0.25 -16.45
CA GLY A 422 -4.64 0.76 -17.06
C GLY A 422 -4.95 1.97 -16.18
N LEU A 423 -5.05 1.78 -14.85
CA LEU A 423 -5.46 2.82 -13.90
C LEU A 423 -4.27 3.50 -13.21
N LEU A 424 -3.34 2.71 -12.68
CA LEU A 424 -2.19 3.17 -11.89
C LEU A 424 -0.84 2.74 -12.50
N ASP A 425 -0.85 1.98 -13.60
CA ASP A 425 0.33 1.35 -14.20
C ASP A 425 0.45 1.65 -15.71
N ASN A 426 0.02 2.84 -16.14
CA ASN A 426 0.03 3.29 -17.55
C ASN A 426 1.05 4.39 -17.82
N ASP A 427 2.20 4.02 -18.41
CA ASP A 427 3.26 4.98 -18.82
C ASP A 427 3.50 5.01 -20.35
N CYS A 428 2.74 4.25 -21.16
CA CYS A 428 3.13 4.00 -22.55
C CYS A 428 2.97 5.23 -23.47
N ASP A 429 1.95 6.06 -23.27
CA ASP A 429 1.61 7.14 -24.20
C ASP A 429 2.38 8.45 -23.90
N SER A 430 2.75 8.70 -22.64
CA SER A 430 3.43 9.93 -22.19
C SER A 430 4.96 9.90 -22.34
N SER A 431 5.55 8.70 -22.46
CA SER A 431 7.01 8.47 -22.50
C SER A 431 7.72 9.25 -23.62
N LYS A 432 7.08 9.45 -24.78
CA LYS A 432 7.67 10.18 -25.91
C LYS A 432 7.89 11.66 -25.58
N TYR A 433 6.88 12.33 -25.04
CA TYR A 433 6.95 13.73 -24.64
C TYR A 433 7.92 13.95 -23.48
N GLN A 434 7.91 13.06 -22.48
CA GLN A 434 8.89 13.11 -21.39
C GLN A 434 10.34 13.02 -21.91
N ASN A 435 10.63 12.13 -22.85
CA ASN A 435 11.98 12.02 -23.43
C ASN A 435 12.41 13.28 -24.17
N GLN A 436 11.49 13.95 -24.89
CA GLN A 436 11.79 15.22 -25.56
C GLN A 436 12.12 16.31 -24.55
N VAL A 437 11.35 16.42 -23.47
CA VAL A 437 11.56 17.41 -22.41
C VAL A 437 12.88 17.14 -21.68
N LYS A 438 13.18 15.88 -21.34
CA LYS A 438 14.47 15.46 -20.77
C LYS A 438 15.63 15.88 -21.66
N HIS A 439 15.52 15.71 -22.99
CA HIS A 439 16.58 16.11 -23.91
C HIS A 439 16.80 17.63 -23.93
N LYS A 440 15.72 18.43 -23.94
CA LYS A 440 15.80 19.90 -23.84
C LYS A 440 16.48 20.34 -22.55
N LEU A 441 16.06 19.74 -21.43
CA LEU A 441 16.58 20.02 -20.09
C LEU A 441 18.07 19.66 -19.96
N HIS A 442 18.46 18.47 -20.43
CA HIS A 442 19.85 18.03 -20.47
C HIS A 442 20.73 18.99 -21.25
N LYS A 443 20.30 19.41 -22.44
CA LYS A 443 21.07 20.34 -23.28
C LYS A 443 21.33 21.67 -22.58
N LYS A 444 20.36 22.17 -21.81
CA LYS A 444 20.48 23.43 -21.07
C LYS A 444 21.37 23.31 -19.85
N LEU A 445 21.21 22.25 -19.05
CA LEU A 445 22.01 22.05 -17.84
C LEU A 445 23.45 21.58 -18.10
N GLN A 446 23.82 21.30 -19.34
CA GLN A 446 25.20 20.97 -19.75
C GLN A 446 26.07 22.19 -20.08
N GLN A 447 25.51 23.40 -20.07
CA GLN A 447 26.24 24.62 -20.42
C GLN A 447 27.07 25.10 -19.23
N ASP A 448 28.38 25.29 -19.41
CA ASP A 448 29.25 25.92 -18.41
C ASP A 448 29.17 27.45 -18.50
N CYS A 449 28.02 27.96 -18.08
CA CYS A 449 27.80 29.39 -17.89
C CYS A 449 26.84 29.62 -16.73
N ASP A 450 26.93 30.80 -16.13
CA ASP A 450 25.93 31.24 -15.16
C ASP A 450 24.60 31.46 -15.90
N PHE A 451 23.48 31.14 -15.27
CA PHE A 451 22.16 31.31 -15.86
C PHE A 451 21.90 32.77 -16.23
N SER A 452 21.46 33.00 -17.47
CA SER A 452 20.94 34.29 -17.91
C SER A 452 19.47 34.45 -17.53
N ASP A 453 18.93 35.67 -17.54
CA ASP A 453 17.50 35.91 -17.32
C ASP A 453 16.61 35.08 -18.28
N SER A 454 17.07 34.88 -19.52
CA SER A 454 16.36 34.05 -20.50
C SER A 454 16.31 32.57 -20.12
N ASP A 455 17.30 32.07 -19.37
CA ASP A 455 17.31 30.68 -18.89
C ASP A 455 16.29 30.47 -17.77
N TYR A 456 16.00 31.50 -16.95
CA TYR A 456 14.92 31.44 -15.97
C TYR A 456 13.56 31.25 -16.65
N ASP A 457 13.30 31.98 -17.74
CA ASP A 457 12.04 31.84 -18.49
C ASP A 457 11.93 30.48 -19.20
N VAL A 458 13.04 29.91 -19.66
CA VAL A 458 13.06 28.60 -20.34
C VAL A 458 12.97 27.43 -19.35
N LEU A 459 13.70 27.49 -18.24
CA LEU A 459 13.77 26.42 -17.24
C LEU A 459 12.67 26.50 -16.20
N ASN A 460 12.01 27.65 -16.03
CA ASN A 460 10.90 27.83 -15.10
C ASN A 460 9.78 28.73 -15.68
N PRO A 461 9.22 28.40 -16.86
CA PRO A 461 8.20 29.23 -17.51
C PRO A 461 6.92 29.34 -16.66
N THR A 462 6.67 28.36 -15.79
CA THR A 462 5.54 28.36 -14.85
C THR A 462 5.77 29.17 -13.58
N LYS A 463 6.95 29.81 -13.44
CA LYS A 463 7.34 30.67 -12.31
C LYS A 463 7.15 29.99 -10.93
N ALA A 464 7.47 28.71 -10.83
CA ALA A 464 7.42 27.99 -9.57
C ALA A 464 8.51 28.52 -8.62
N ARG A 465 8.13 28.92 -7.40
CA ARG A 465 9.04 29.51 -6.41
C ARG A 465 10.15 28.55 -5.99
N SER A 466 9.86 27.27 -5.86
CA SER A 466 10.87 26.25 -5.51
C SER A 466 11.96 26.11 -6.57
N ILE A 467 11.57 26.08 -7.85
CA ILE A 467 12.50 26.00 -8.99
C ILE A 467 13.33 27.28 -9.09
N ASP A 468 12.72 28.45 -8.87
CA ASP A 468 13.42 29.75 -8.86
C ASP A 468 14.49 29.81 -7.76
N ASN A 469 14.16 29.34 -6.55
CA ASN A 469 15.13 29.24 -5.46
C ASN A 469 16.29 28.29 -5.80
N ALA A 470 16.00 27.16 -6.43
CA ALA A 470 17.02 26.20 -6.86
C ALA A 470 17.95 26.78 -7.94
N LEU A 471 17.38 27.47 -8.95
CA LEU A 471 18.15 28.17 -9.99
C LEU A 471 19.09 29.21 -9.40
N LYS A 472 18.59 30.04 -8.46
CA LYS A 472 19.39 31.04 -7.74
C LYS A 472 20.52 30.45 -6.90
N PHE A 473 20.30 29.27 -6.31
CA PHE A 473 21.32 28.56 -5.54
C PHE A 473 22.42 27.99 -6.46
N ILE A 474 22.03 27.34 -7.55
CA ILE A 474 22.95 26.67 -8.49
C ILE A 474 23.83 27.68 -9.21
N LYS A 475 23.23 28.75 -9.76
CA LYS A 475 23.85 29.74 -10.65
C LYS A 475 24.44 29.15 -11.93
N ASN A 476 25.44 28.27 -11.83
CA ASN A 476 26.07 27.57 -12.94
C ASN A 476 25.87 26.05 -12.79
N PRO A 477 25.03 25.42 -13.64
CA PRO A 477 24.69 24.02 -13.48
C PRO A 477 25.89 23.09 -13.72
N PHE A 478 26.79 23.42 -14.64
CA PHE A 478 27.96 22.60 -14.95
C PHE A 478 28.94 22.56 -13.76
N LYS A 479 29.22 23.72 -13.16
CA LYS A 479 30.08 23.81 -11.96
C LYS A 479 29.46 23.09 -10.77
N THR A 480 28.15 23.19 -10.57
CA THR A 480 27.46 22.42 -9.53
C THR A 480 27.56 20.91 -9.79
N CYS A 481 27.40 20.44 -11.03
CA CYS A 481 27.63 19.04 -11.37
C CYS A 481 29.07 18.59 -11.11
N GLN A 482 30.05 19.42 -11.46
CA GLN A 482 31.47 19.15 -11.17
C GLN A 482 31.73 19.05 -9.67
N HIS A 483 31.15 19.94 -8.86
CA HIS A 483 31.26 19.89 -7.40
C HIS A 483 30.61 18.63 -6.81
N ILE A 484 29.41 18.27 -7.27
CA ILE A 484 28.74 17.01 -6.89
C ILE A 484 29.64 15.82 -7.24
N TYR A 485 30.24 15.81 -8.42
CA TYR A 485 31.13 14.73 -8.85
C TYR A 485 32.35 14.59 -7.93
N GLU A 486 33.01 15.69 -7.58
CA GLU A 486 34.14 15.69 -6.64
C GLU A 486 33.75 15.19 -5.24
N LEU A 487 32.58 15.58 -4.73
CA LEU A 487 32.06 15.09 -3.46
C LEU A 487 31.76 13.59 -3.52
N VAL A 488 31.21 13.09 -4.63
CA VAL A 488 31.00 11.65 -4.86
C VAL A 488 32.32 10.87 -4.92
N GLN A 489 33.37 11.46 -5.49
CA GLN A 489 34.72 10.86 -5.49
C GLN A 489 35.28 10.77 -4.07
N LYS A 490 35.20 11.84 -3.28
CA LYS A 490 35.63 11.87 -1.87
C LYS A 490 34.87 10.82 -1.04
N LEU A 491 33.56 10.73 -1.23
CA LEU A 491 32.71 9.73 -0.58
C LEU A 491 33.14 8.31 -0.95
N ASN A 492 33.41 8.04 -2.22
CA ASN A 492 33.89 6.73 -2.68
C ASN A 492 35.22 6.33 -2.06
N VAL A 493 36.16 7.28 -1.91
CA VAL A 493 37.44 7.03 -1.23
C VAL A 493 37.20 6.66 0.23
N LEU A 494 36.38 7.43 0.95
CA LEU A 494 36.03 7.14 2.34
C LEU A 494 35.38 5.75 2.51
N ILE A 495 34.44 5.40 1.64
CA ILE A 495 33.78 4.08 1.68
C ILE A 495 34.80 2.96 1.45
N LYS A 496 35.73 3.12 0.49
CA LYS A 496 36.81 2.15 0.27
C LYS A 496 37.68 1.99 1.51
N GLU A 497 38.13 3.08 2.12
CA GLU A 497 38.94 3.04 3.34
C GLU A 497 38.23 2.33 4.49
N LYS A 498 36.94 2.63 4.71
CA LYS A 498 36.14 1.97 5.76
C LYS A 498 35.94 0.49 5.48
N ARG A 499 35.66 0.12 4.23
CA ARG A 499 35.55 -1.28 3.79
C ARG A 499 36.84 -2.06 4.06
N GLU A 500 37.99 -1.54 3.65
CA GLU A 500 39.27 -2.24 3.86
C GLU A 500 39.64 -2.33 5.36
N LYS A 501 39.37 -1.28 6.15
CA LYS A 501 39.55 -1.31 7.62
C LYS A 501 38.70 -2.40 8.29
N LEU A 502 37.47 -2.61 7.83
CA LEU A 502 36.57 -3.63 8.38
C LEU A 502 36.98 -5.04 7.98
N LYS A 503 37.40 -5.23 6.71
CA LYS A 503 37.97 -6.49 6.23
C LYS A 503 39.18 -6.91 7.06
N ASN A 504 40.10 -5.98 7.34
CA ASN A 504 41.30 -6.25 8.13
C ASN A 504 40.99 -6.65 9.59
N LYS A 505 39.83 -6.26 10.12
CA LYS A 505 39.39 -6.58 11.48
C LYS A 505 38.53 -7.84 11.56
N ASN A 506 38.25 -8.52 10.43
CA ASN A 506 37.26 -9.60 10.34
C ASN A 506 35.89 -9.22 10.95
N GLN A 507 35.49 -7.95 10.81
CA GLN A 507 34.22 -7.44 11.32
C GLN A 507 33.24 -7.26 10.17
N GLU A 508 32.15 -8.02 10.20
CA GLU A 508 31.07 -7.92 9.22
C GLU A 508 29.94 -7.05 9.80
N TYR A 509 30.02 -5.74 9.58
CA TYR A 509 28.94 -4.82 9.92
C TYR A 509 28.03 -4.62 8.70
N HIS A 510 26.75 -4.95 8.86
CA HIS A 510 25.73 -4.62 7.87
C HIS A 510 25.29 -3.16 8.02
N LEU A 511 25.11 -2.48 6.89
CA LEU A 511 24.44 -1.19 6.80
C LEU A 511 22.92 -1.39 6.92
N TYR A 512 22.17 -0.28 6.91
CA TYR A 512 20.73 -0.34 7.06
C TYR A 512 20.09 -1.28 6.03
N HIS A 513 19.11 -2.04 6.50
CA HIS A 513 18.41 -3.04 5.70
C HIS A 513 19.34 -4.10 5.07
N GLY A 514 20.46 -4.45 5.71
CA GLY A 514 21.32 -5.55 5.28
C GLY A 514 22.19 -5.26 4.05
N GLU A 515 22.30 -4.00 3.61
CA GLU A 515 23.28 -3.61 2.59
C GLU A 515 24.70 -3.84 3.14
N THR A 516 25.61 -4.39 2.33
CA THR A 516 27.02 -4.59 2.72
C THR A 516 27.87 -3.41 2.27
N TRP A 517 29.04 -3.21 2.88
CA TRP A 517 30.00 -2.20 2.46
C TRP A 517 30.44 -2.39 1.00
N ASP A 518 30.56 -3.63 0.53
CA ASP A 518 30.80 -3.95 -0.89
C ASP A 518 29.68 -3.44 -1.80
N LEU A 519 28.42 -3.62 -1.41
CA LEU A 519 27.27 -3.15 -2.21
C LEU A 519 27.20 -1.62 -2.22
N MET A 520 27.39 -0.96 -1.07
CA MET A 520 27.45 0.49 -0.98
C MET A 520 28.59 1.07 -1.85
N GLN A 521 29.78 0.46 -1.79
CA GLN A 521 30.92 0.86 -2.62
C GLN A 521 30.61 0.70 -4.12
N LYS A 522 30.00 -0.43 -4.52
CA LYS A 522 29.61 -0.68 -5.91
C LYS A 522 28.51 0.29 -6.36
N ARG A 523 27.58 0.68 -5.48
CA ARG A 523 26.52 1.68 -5.74
C ARG A 523 27.12 3.05 -6.06
N TRP A 524 27.95 3.58 -5.16
CA TRP A 524 28.57 4.90 -5.33
C TRP A 524 29.60 4.93 -6.49
N ALA A 525 30.44 3.91 -6.63
CA ALA A 525 31.41 3.83 -7.73
C ALA A 525 30.73 3.76 -9.09
N LYS A 526 29.55 3.12 -9.16
CA LYS A 526 28.74 3.10 -10.37
C LYS A 526 28.13 4.46 -10.68
N LEU A 527 27.64 5.19 -9.68
CA LEU A 527 27.13 6.56 -9.88
C LEU A 527 28.25 7.51 -10.32
N GLU A 528 29.43 7.42 -9.71
CA GLU A 528 30.62 8.18 -10.14
C GLU A 528 30.91 7.94 -11.63
N LYS A 529 30.97 6.67 -12.04
CA LYS A 529 31.22 6.30 -13.43
C LYS A 529 30.11 6.70 -14.40
N ASP A 530 28.85 6.52 -14.00
CA ASP A 530 27.70 6.78 -14.87
C ASP A 530 27.39 8.29 -14.95
N PHE A 531 27.82 9.11 -13.98
CA PHE A 531 27.51 10.54 -13.93
C PHE A 531 28.39 11.39 -14.85
N LYS A 532 29.66 11.04 -15.03
CA LYS A 532 30.58 11.76 -15.92
C LYS A 532 30.89 10.93 -17.17
N THR A 533 30.56 11.46 -18.33
CA THR A 533 30.83 10.80 -19.63
C THR A 533 32.31 10.87 -20.01
N LYS A 534 32.72 10.07 -20.98
CA LYS A 534 34.10 10.08 -21.52
C LYS A 534 34.49 11.40 -22.19
N ASN A 535 33.51 12.22 -22.58
CA ASN A 535 33.71 13.50 -23.26
C ASN A 535 33.62 14.68 -22.28
N ASP A 536 33.85 14.45 -20.98
CA ASP A 536 33.75 15.43 -19.89
C ASP A 536 32.37 16.09 -19.66
N PHE A 537 31.31 15.65 -20.35
CA PHE A 537 29.93 16.06 -20.06
C PHE A 537 29.30 15.26 -18.91
N PHE A 538 28.33 15.86 -18.23
CA PHE A 538 27.55 15.21 -17.17
C PHE A 538 26.24 14.61 -17.67
N GLU A 539 25.91 13.42 -17.15
CA GLU A 539 24.63 12.74 -17.35
C GLU A 539 23.60 13.24 -16.34
N ILE A 540 22.86 14.30 -16.70
CA ILE A 540 21.86 14.95 -15.84
C ILE A 540 20.79 13.97 -15.35
N SER A 541 20.48 12.92 -16.12
CA SER A 541 19.55 11.85 -15.72
C SER A 541 19.99 11.05 -14.47
N LYS A 542 21.24 11.19 -14.05
CA LYS A 542 21.80 10.58 -12.83
C LYS A 542 21.61 11.45 -11.58
N ILE A 543 21.27 12.73 -11.71
CA ILE A 543 21.04 13.63 -10.57
C ILE A 543 19.97 13.07 -9.62
N PRO A 544 18.79 12.61 -10.09
CA PRO A 544 17.80 12.00 -9.19
C PRO A 544 18.34 10.75 -8.47
N ASP A 545 19.16 9.93 -9.13
CA ASP A 545 19.76 8.73 -8.53
C ASP A 545 20.78 9.10 -7.44
N ILE A 546 21.61 10.14 -7.66
CA ILE A 546 22.58 10.65 -6.69
C ILE A 546 21.86 11.24 -5.49
N TYR A 547 20.86 12.09 -5.73
CA TYR A 547 20.03 12.71 -4.69
C TYR A 547 19.36 11.65 -3.81
N ASP A 548 18.73 10.65 -4.43
CA ASP A 548 18.07 9.55 -3.74
C ASP A 548 19.04 8.71 -2.90
N CYS A 549 20.24 8.45 -3.41
CA CYS A 549 21.29 7.71 -2.69
C CYS A 549 21.82 8.47 -1.47
N ILE A 550 22.16 9.76 -1.62
CA ILE A 550 22.67 10.54 -0.48
C ILE A 550 21.58 10.78 0.56
N LYS A 551 20.32 11.00 0.13
CA LYS A 551 19.18 11.14 1.04
C LYS A 551 18.98 9.86 1.86
N TYR A 552 19.02 8.69 1.22
CA TYR A 552 18.94 7.41 1.91
C TYR A 552 20.11 7.21 2.90
N ASP A 553 21.34 7.51 2.48
CA ASP A 553 22.51 7.33 3.34
C ASP A 553 22.53 8.31 4.53
N LEU A 554 22.08 9.56 4.35
CA LEU A 554 21.88 10.50 5.46
C LEU A 554 20.79 10.05 6.43
N GLN A 555 19.70 9.50 5.92
CA GLN A 555 18.57 9.07 6.76
C GLN A 555 18.89 7.79 7.55
N HIS A 556 19.62 6.86 6.95
CA HIS A 556 19.74 5.51 7.50
C HIS A 556 21.17 5.10 7.88
N ASN A 557 22.18 5.69 7.25
CA ASN A 557 23.57 5.27 7.38
C ASN A 557 24.47 6.37 7.98
N LEU A 558 23.96 7.55 8.33
CA LEU A 558 24.76 8.71 8.76
C LEU A 558 25.68 8.40 9.94
N SER A 559 25.16 7.75 10.99
CA SER A 559 25.93 7.38 12.19
C SER A 559 27.11 6.46 11.88
N THR A 560 27.00 5.67 10.81
CA THR A 560 27.98 4.66 10.39
C THR A 560 28.93 5.22 9.33
N LEU A 561 28.41 5.95 8.35
CA LEU A 561 29.14 6.52 7.22
C LEU A 561 29.98 7.73 7.64
N GLN A 562 29.45 8.61 8.50
CA GLN A 562 30.15 9.77 9.08
C GLN A 562 30.96 10.55 8.04
N PHE A 563 30.38 10.80 6.87
CA PHE A 563 31.02 11.60 5.83
C PHE A 563 30.82 13.09 6.14
N PRO A 564 31.86 13.88 6.43
CA PRO A 564 31.70 15.26 6.89
C PRO A 564 31.00 16.17 5.88
N GLN A 565 31.17 15.90 4.58
CA GLN A 565 30.60 16.69 3.48
C GLN A 565 29.27 16.08 2.97
N ALA A 566 28.64 15.18 3.73
CA ALA A 566 27.40 14.53 3.32
C ALA A 566 26.24 15.53 3.16
N GLU A 567 26.16 16.51 4.06
CA GLU A 567 25.16 17.58 4.00
C GLU A 567 25.37 18.47 2.77
N GLU A 568 26.62 18.84 2.46
CA GLU A 568 26.97 19.62 1.28
C GLU A 568 26.60 18.89 -0.02
N LEU A 569 26.93 17.59 -0.10
CA LEU A 569 26.55 16.74 -1.24
C LEU A 569 25.03 16.65 -1.37
N TYR A 570 24.31 16.49 -0.26
CA TYR A 570 22.86 16.48 -0.24
C TYR A 570 22.27 17.79 -0.75
N LEU A 571 22.72 18.94 -0.24
CA LEU A 571 22.19 20.26 -0.63
C LEU A 571 22.41 20.54 -2.12
N CYS A 572 23.60 20.25 -2.65
CA CYS A 572 23.89 20.45 -4.06
C CYS A 572 23.09 19.50 -4.96
N ALA A 573 23.05 18.20 -4.63
CA ALA A 573 22.28 17.22 -5.38
C ALA A 573 20.77 17.52 -5.32
N LYS A 574 20.28 17.97 -4.16
CA LYS A 574 18.89 18.39 -3.96
C LYS A 574 18.55 19.59 -4.83
N ALA A 575 19.36 20.65 -4.82
CA ALA A 575 19.10 21.83 -5.64
C ALA A 575 18.99 21.46 -7.13
N MET A 576 19.87 20.59 -7.63
CA MET A 576 19.78 20.09 -9.01
C MET A 576 18.52 19.23 -9.22
N ALA A 577 18.18 18.36 -8.27
CA ALA A 577 16.98 17.51 -8.34
C ALA A 577 15.66 18.29 -8.29
N ASP A 578 15.60 19.38 -7.50
CA ASP A 578 14.46 20.30 -7.38
C ASP A 578 14.14 21.00 -8.73
N ILE A 579 15.11 21.10 -9.64
CA ILE A 579 14.88 21.53 -11.03
C ILE A 579 14.57 20.31 -11.90
N VAL A 580 15.42 19.30 -11.85
CA VAL A 580 15.38 18.20 -12.82
C VAL A 580 14.07 17.43 -12.72
N ILE A 581 13.73 16.92 -11.54
CA ILE A 581 12.58 16.02 -11.33
C ILE A 581 11.26 16.66 -11.78
N PRO A 582 10.84 17.84 -11.30
CA PRO A 582 9.56 18.42 -11.72
C PRO A 582 9.54 18.85 -13.18
N GLN A 583 10.70 19.18 -13.78
CA GLN A 583 10.78 19.54 -15.19
C GLN A 583 10.85 18.33 -16.13
N GLU A 584 11.17 17.12 -15.66
CA GLU A 584 11.01 15.90 -16.46
C GLU A 584 9.54 15.64 -16.85
N TYR A 585 8.60 16.19 -16.08
CA TYR A 585 7.16 16.11 -16.33
C TYR A 585 6.62 17.24 -17.21
N GLY A 586 7.49 17.99 -17.90
CA GLY A 586 7.13 19.10 -18.79
C GLY A 586 7.72 20.42 -18.31
N LEU A 587 8.18 21.29 -19.21
CA LEU A 587 8.69 22.63 -18.84
C LEU A 587 7.54 23.63 -18.84
N THR A 588 6.85 23.73 -19.98
CA THR A 588 5.73 24.65 -20.21
C THR A 588 4.41 24.10 -19.65
N LYS A 589 3.40 24.97 -19.48
CA LYS A 589 2.05 24.57 -19.04
C LYS A 589 1.44 23.49 -19.96
N GLU A 590 1.61 23.63 -21.27
CA GLU A 590 1.07 22.70 -22.27
C GLU A 590 1.75 21.33 -22.22
N GLU A 591 3.09 21.31 -22.14
CA GLU A 591 3.86 20.06 -22.00
C GLU A 591 3.49 19.35 -20.70
N LYS A 592 3.40 20.11 -19.59
CA LYS A 592 3.02 19.59 -18.28
C LYS A 592 1.63 18.95 -18.30
N LEU A 593 0.64 19.62 -18.90
CA LEU A 593 -0.72 19.07 -19.04
C LEU A 593 -0.75 17.82 -19.94
N THR A 594 -0.04 17.84 -21.06
CA THR A 594 0.00 16.71 -22.00
C THR A 594 0.58 15.45 -21.32
N ILE A 595 1.70 15.60 -20.62
CA ILE A 595 2.33 14.49 -19.88
C ILE A 595 1.44 14.06 -18.71
N GLY A 596 0.90 15.02 -17.96
CA GLY A 596 0.03 14.77 -16.80
C GLY A 596 -1.22 13.96 -17.18
N LEU A 597 -1.95 14.38 -18.21
CA LEU A 597 -3.14 13.67 -18.71
C LEU A 597 -2.81 12.28 -19.25
N GLY A 598 -1.64 12.11 -19.90
CA GLY A 598 -1.19 10.81 -20.39
C GLY A 598 -0.97 9.79 -19.28
N ILE A 599 -0.55 10.22 -18.08
CA ILE A 599 -0.32 9.35 -16.92
C ILE A 599 -1.61 9.16 -16.12
N CYS A 600 -2.27 10.25 -15.71
CA CYS A 600 -3.37 10.19 -14.74
C CYS A 600 -4.77 10.20 -15.36
N GLY A 601 -4.92 10.26 -16.68
CA GLY A 601 -6.23 10.30 -17.36
C GLY A 601 -7.20 9.21 -16.93
N PRO A 602 -6.81 7.93 -16.87
CA PRO A 602 -7.66 6.85 -16.35
C PRO A 602 -8.05 7.04 -14.88
N LEU A 603 -7.11 7.48 -14.04
CA LEU A 603 -7.37 7.77 -12.63
C LEU A 603 -8.36 8.93 -12.46
N LEU A 604 -8.22 10.01 -13.23
CA LEU A 604 -9.15 11.15 -13.24
C LEU A 604 -10.57 10.71 -13.62
N LYS A 605 -10.72 9.88 -14.66
CA LYS A 605 -12.02 9.30 -15.04
C LYS A 605 -12.63 8.49 -13.90
N LYS A 606 -11.81 7.72 -13.18
CA LYS A 606 -12.27 6.93 -12.03
C LYS A 606 -12.67 7.81 -10.84
N ILE A 607 -11.85 8.81 -10.48
CA ILE A 607 -12.17 9.78 -9.42
C ILE A 607 -13.50 10.47 -9.73
N ARG A 608 -13.68 10.96 -10.97
CA ARG A 608 -14.94 11.57 -11.41
C ARG A 608 -16.11 10.61 -11.26
N GLY A 609 -15.96 9.36 -11.71
CA GLY A 609 -17.00 8.34 -11.56
C GLY A 609 -17.34 8.04 -10.10
N ASP A 610 -16.34 7.93 -9.23
CA ASP A 610 -16.54 7.65 -7.80
C ASP A 610 -17.26 8.80 -7.08
N LEU A 611 -16.99 10.06 -7.45
CA LEU A 611 -17.69 11.24 -6.96
C LEU A 611 -19.14 11.30 -7.49
N LEU A 612 -19.35 11.14 -8.80
CA LEU A 612 -20.67 11.20 -9.44
C LEU A 612 -21.63 10.08 -9.02
N CYS A 613 -21.12 8.90 -8.64
CA CYS A 613 -21.96 7.83 -8.12
C CYS A 613 -22.73 8.21 -6.84
N ASN A 614 -22.30 9.25 -6.11
CA ASN A 614 -23.09 9.77 -4.97
C ASN A 614 -24.33 10.54 -5.44
N TYR A 615 -24.33 11.03 -6.69
CA TYR A 615 -25.46 11.70 -7.32
C TYR A 615 -26.46 10.70 -7.95
N ASN A 616 -25.96 9.64 -8.61
CA ASN A 616 -26.79 8.59 -9.24
C ASN A 616 -26.26 7.17 -8.97
N GLU A 617 -26.85 6.46 -8.00
CA GLU A 617 -26.45 5.08 -7.64
C GLU A 617 -26.68 4.05 -8.77
N GLN A 618 -27.58 4.35 -9.72
CA GLN A 618 -27.98 3.42 -10.80
C GLN A 618 -26.96 3.29 -11.95
N GLU A 619 -25.99 4.20 -12.06
CA GLU A 619 -24.98 4.17 -13.14
C GLU A 619 -23.74 3.32 -12.81
N SER A 620 -23.59 2.86 -11.56
CA SER A 620 -22.38 2.17 -11.12
C SER A 620 -22.50 0.65 -11.27
N SER A 621 -21.66 0.05 -12.12
CA SER A 621 -21.55 -1.42 -12.26
C SER A 621 -20.63 -2.07 -11.20
N GLU A 622 -20.07 -1.28 -10.28
CA GLU A 622 -19.13 -1.78 -9.27
C GLU A 622 -19.85 -2.38 -8.05
N THR A 623 -19.36 -3.52 -7.57
CA THR A 623 -19.83 -4.12 -6.31
C THR A 623 -19.58 -3.20 -5.13
N VAL A 624 -20.62 -2.96 -4.31
CA VAL A 624 -20.52 -2.12 -3.12
C VAL A 624 -20.14 -2.97 -1.91
N ASN A 625 -19.37 -2.41 -0.97
CA ASN A 625 -19.00 -3.07 0.28
C ASN A 625 -19.86 -2.60 1.48
N ARG A 626 -21.04 -2.02 1.27
CA ARG A 626 -21.96 -1.55 2.34
C ARG A 626 -23.23 -2.40 2.39
N LEU A 627 -23.97 -2.39 3.51
CA LEU A 627 -25.30 -3.00 3.58
C LEU A 627 -26.31 -2.14 2.79
N ASN A 628 -27.24 -2.76 2.06
CA ASN A 628 -28.27 -2.01 1.34
C ASN A 628 -29.21 -1.28 2.34
N PRO A 629 -29.42 0.04 2.17
CA PRO A 629 -30.28 0.89 3.02
C PRO A 629 -31.68 0.34 3.31
N HIS A 630 -32.28 -0.36 2.34
CA HIS A 630 -33.65 -0.89 2.45
C HIS A 630 -33.82 -1.92 3.57
N TYR A 631 -32.71 -2.49 4.06
CA TYR A 631 -32.73 -3.48 5.13
C TYR A 631 -32.47 -2.89 6.52
N SER A 632 -32.16 -1.60 6.64
CA SER A 632 -31.86 -0.96 7.93
C SER A 632 -33.12 -0.37 8.56
N GLU A 633 -33.83 -1.15 9.38
CA GLU A 633 -35.01 -0.70 10.14
C GLU A 633 -34.61 0.00 11.46
N GLY A 634 -35.25 1.12 11.79
CA GLY A 634 -34.99 1.87 13.04
C GLY A 634 -33.74 2.76 13.04
N VAL A 635 -33.17 3.01 11.86
CA VAL A 635 -32.06 3.95 11.62
C VAL A 635 -32.64 5.24 11.06
N SER A 636 -32.33 6.41 11.65
CA SER A 636 -32.92 7.69 11.21
C SER A 636 -32.51 8.10 9.79
N SER A 637 -31.48 7.46 9.25
CA SER A 637 -30.90 7.81 7.95
C SER A 637 -30.27 6.60 7.24
N PRO A 638 -31.10 5.68 6.71
CA PRO A 638 -30.66 4.41 6.15
C PRO A 638 -29.81 4.55 4.87
N GLY A 639 -30.01 5.63 4.08
CA GLY A 639 -29.24 5.90 2.86
C GLY A 639 -27.79 6.33 3.08
N ARG A 640 -27.45 6.75 4.32
CA ARG A 640 -26.17 7.39 4.65
C ARG A 640 -25.02 6.40 4.69
N HIS A 641 -23.99 6.67 3.89
CA HIS A 641 -22.78 5.86 3.82
C HIS A 641 -21.59 6.73 3.42
N VAL A 642 -20.39 6.33 3.84
CA VAL A 642 -19.16 6.97 3.37
C VAL A 642 -18.51 6.06 2.36
N LYS A 643 -18.30 6.56 1.14
CA LYS A 643 -17.50 5.90 0.12
C LYS A 643 -16.03 6.30 0.30
N THR A 644 -15.16 5.33 0.58
CA THR A 644 -13.72 5.56 0.64
C THR A 644 -12.99 4.86 -0.51
N ARG A 645 -12.15 5.61 -1.21
CA ARG A 645 -11.30 5.11 -2.30
C ARG A 645 -9.86 5.50 -2.03
N LEU A 646 -9.00 4.52 -1.81
CA LEU A 646 -7.58 4.76 -1.53
C LEU A 646 -6.76 4.23 -2.70
N TYR A 647 -5.95 5.09 -3.32
CA TYR A 647 -5.07 4.76 -4.44
C TYR A 647 -3.62 4.93 -4.02
N PHE A 648 -2.87 3.84 -3.98
CA PHE A 648 -1.44 3.85 -3.69
C PHE A 648 -0.65 3.79 -4.98
N THR A 649 0.31 4.71 -5.14
CA THR A 649 1.01 4.90 -6.41
C THR A 649 2.46 5.38 -6.23
N SER A 650 3.13 5.61 -7.35
CA SER A 650 4.47 6.17 -7.47
C SER A 650 4.46 7.70 -7.51
N GLU A 651 5.65 8.30 -7.44
CA GLU A 651 5.85 9.74 -7.53
C GLU A 651 5.25 10.36 -8.80
N SER A 652 5.33 9.67 -9.93
CA SER A 652 4.89 10.19 -11.23
C SER A 652 3.41 10.53 -11.25
N HIS A 653 2.57 9.74 -10.57
CA HIS A 653 1.14 9.96 -10.52
C HIS A 653 0.78 11.16 -9.66
N ILE A 654 1.50 11.42 -8.55
CA ILE A 654 1.23 12.60 -7.71
C ILE A 654 1.61 13.88 -8.46
N HIS A 655 2.80 13.92 -9.09
CA HIS A 655 3.20 15.08 -9.93
C HIS A 655 2.20 15.33 -11.06
N SER A 656 1.78 14.27 -11.75
CA SER A 656 0.84 14.35 -12.87
C SER A 656 -0.54 14.85 -12.43
N LEU A 657 -1.08 14.31 -11.34
CA LEU A 657 -2.38 14.72 -10.81
C LEU A 657 -2.36 16.16 -10.32
N LEU A 658 -1.33 16.56 -9.55
CA LEU A 658 -1.18 17.93 -9.07
C LEU A 658 -1.04 18.92 -10.22
N THR A 659 -0.33 18.54 -11.27
CA THR A 659 -0.19 19.31 -12.51
C THR A 659 -1.54 19.53 -13.19
N VAL A 660 -2.36 18.48 -13.32
CA VAL A 660 -3.69 18.60 -13.93
C VAL A 660 -4.62 19.43 -13.05
N LEU A 661 -4.58 19.27 -11.73
CA LEU A 661 -5.37 20.11 -10.82
C LEU A 661 -5.01 21.59 -10.95
N ARG A 662 -3.71 21.90 -10.99
CA ARG A 662 -3.21 23.29 -11.07
C ARG A 662 -3.48 23.94 -12.42
N TYR A 663 -3.18 23.25 -13.51
CA TYR A 663 -3.18 23.87 -14.84
C TYR A 663 -4.39 23.52 -15.70
N GLY A 664 -5.21 22.54 -15.28
CA GLY A 664 -6.36 22.04 -16.02
C GLY A 664 -7.60 22.93 -16.00
N GLY A 665 -7.53 24.10 -15.36
CA GLY A 665 -8.61 25.08 -15.33
C GLY A 665 -9.76 24.70 -14.39
N LEU A 666 -9.46 24.03 -13.27
CA LEU A 666 -10.46 23.68 -12.27
C LEU A 666 -11.08 24.91 -11.59
N LEU A 667 -10.23 25.89 -11.24
CA LEU A 667 -10.60 27.17 -10.63
C LEU A 667 -9.75 28.31 -11.22
N ASP A 668 -10.27 29.53 -11.12
CA ASP A 668 -9.59 30.75 -11.55
C ASP A 668 -8.81 31.39 -10.40
N GLU A 669 -7.47 31.39 -10.49
CA GLU A 669 -6.55 31.99 -9.51
C GLU A 669 -6.77 33.50 -9.33
N THR A 670 -7.41 34.19 -10.28
CA THR A 670 -7.69 35.63 -10.19
C THR A 670 -8.95 35.95 -9.39
N GLN A 671 -9.87 34.98 -9.29
CA GLN A 671 -11.17 35.16 -8.63
C GLN A 671 -11.22 34.49 -7.25
N ASP A 672 -10.46 33.41 -7.06
CA ASP A 672 -10.46 32.64 -5.81
C ASP A 672 -9.15 32.85 -5.03
N GLU A 673 -9.23 33.65 -3.96
CA GLU A 673 -8.06 33.95 -3.12
C GLU A 673 -7.51 32.71 -2.40
N GLN A 674 -8.37 31.77 -2.00
CA GLN A 674 -7.94 30.56 -1.32
C GLN A 674 -7.18 29.64 -2.28
N TRP A 675 -7.73 29.45 -3.48
CA TRP A 675 -7.06 28.70 -4.54
C TRP A 675 -5.71 29.32 -4.89
N ARG A 676 -5.65 30.66 -5.02
CA ARG A 676 -4.39 31.38 -5.24
C ARG A 676 -3.35 31.08 -4.14
N ARG A 677 -3.73 31.19 -2.87
CA ARG A 677 -2.84 30.87 -1.73
C ARG A 677 -2.39 29.41 -1.73
N ALA A 678 -3.28 28.49 -2.09
CA ALA A 678 -2.98 27.08 -2.23
C ALA A 678 -1.98 26.82 -3.36
N MET A 679 -2.15 27.44 -4.53
CA MET A 679 -1.22 27.33 -5.65
C MET A 679 0.13 27.99 -5.35
N GLU A 680 0.15 29.09 -4.59
CA GLU A 680 1.38 29.69 -4.06
C GLU A 680 2.14 28.70 -3.16
N TYR A 681 1.44 28.02 -2.23
CA TYR A 681 2.03 26.97 -1.40
C TYR A 681 2.60 25.83 -2.25
N VAL A 682 1.80 25.28 -3.16
CA VAL A 682 2.23 24.19 -4.06
C VAL A 682 3.46 24.62 -4.87
N SER A 683 3.53 25.87 -5.32
CA SER A 683 4.67 26.41 -6.06
C SER A 683 5.95 26.53 -5.22
N ALA A 684 5.82 26.62 -3.88
CA ALA A 684 6.92 26.74 -2.95
C ALA A 684 7.45 25.38 -2.47
N ILE A 685 6.69 24.30 -2.67
CA ILE A 685 7.13 22.95 -2.32
C ILE A 685 8.24 22.51 -3.27
N PRO A 686 9.43 22.14 -2.75
CA PRO A 686 10.56 21.75 -3.59
C PRO A 686 10.51 20.30 -4.03
N GLU A 687 9.97 19.41 -3.19
CA GLU A 687 9.86 18.00 -3.50
C GLU A 687 8.57 17.40 -2.95
N LEU A 688 8.11 16.34 -3.60
CA LEU A 688 7.04 15.48 -3.09
C LEU A 688 7.70 14.33 -2.32
N ASN A 689 7.74 14.35 -1.00
CA ASN A 689 8.35 13.29 -0.19
C ASN A 689 7.56 11.97 -0.21
N TYR A 690 8.14 10.91 0.35
CA TYR A 690 7.42 9.68 0.63
C TYR A 690 6.12 9.94 1.40
N MET A 691 5.11 9.12 1.14
CA MET A 691 3.76 9.28 1.70
C MET A 691 3.03 10.59 1.33
N SER A 692 3.51 11.38 0.36
CA SER A 692 2.76 12.52 -0.20
C SER A 692 1.33 12.11 -0.58
N GLN A 693 0.37 12.98 -0.30
CA GLN A 693 -1.04 12.66 -0.46
C GLN A 693 -1.85 13.82 -1.04
N ILE A 694 -2.80 13.47 -1.90
CA ILE A 694 -3.90 14.33 -2.34
C ILE A 694 -5.19 13.67 -1.84
N VAL A 695 -6.00 14.39 -1.07
CA VAL A 695 -7.25 13.90 -0.50
C VAL A 695 -8.41 14.76 -0.99
N ILE A 696 -9.42 14.16 -1.61
CA ILE A 696 -10.63 14.82 -2.05
C ILE A 696 -11.78 14.34 -1.15
N MET A 697 -12.49 15.27 -0.53
CA MET A 697 -13.62 14.96 0.34
C MET A 697 -14.88 15.63 -0.19
N LEU A 698 -15.92 14.84 -0.40
CA LEU A 698 -17.23 15.30 -0.84
C LEU A 698 -18.19 15.29 0.34
N TYR A 699 -18.85 16.41 0.50
CA TYR A 699 -19.85 16.65 1.52
C TYR A 699 -21.21 16.96 0.89
N GLU A 700 -22.26 16.62 1.60
CA GLU A 700 -23.63 16.88 1.19
C GLU A 700 -24.45 17.49 2.34
N ASP A 701 -25.29 18.47 1.99
CA ASP A 701 -26.37 18.97 2.83
C ASP A 701 -27.70 18.41 2.29
N PRO A 702 -28.22 17.32 2.88
CA PRO A 702 -29.43 16.67 2.39
C PRO A 702 -30.70 17.51 2.61
N THR A 703 -30.60 18.65 3.29
CA THR A 703 -31.73 19.58 3.48
C THR A 703 -31.93 20.51 2.29
N LYS A 704 -30.96 20.58 1.38
CA LYS A 704 -30.99 21.41 0.16
C LYS A 704 -31.59 20.64 -1.03
N ASP A 705 -32.16 21.38 -1.97
CA ASP A 705 -32.70 20.80 -3.20
C ASP A 705 -31.61 20.09 -4.03
N ALA A 706 -31.98 19.07 -4.80
CA ALA A 706 -31.06 18.30 -5.65
C ALA A 706 -30.34 19.13 -6.72
N THR A 707 -30.94 20.24 -7.14
CA THR A 707 -30.38 21.16 -8.14
C THR A 707 -29.64 22.35 -7.53
N SER A 708 -29.58 22.44 -6.21
CA SER A 708 -28.94 23.55 -5.49
C SER A 708 -27.42 23.45 -5.51
N ASP A 709 -26.74 24.52 -5.90
CA ASP A 709 -25.28 24.62 -5.80
C ASP A 709 -24.79 24.51 -4.35
N ASP A 710 -25.59 24.93 -3.36
CA ASP A 710 -25.28 24.81 -1.93
C ASP A 710 -25.38 23.39 -1.35
N ARG A 711 -25.84 22.40 -2.15
CA ARG A 711 -26.05 21.03 -1.66
C ARG A 711 -24.74 20.30 -1.45
N PHE A 712 -23.78 20.48 -2.34
CA PHE A 712 -22.51 19.75 -2.29
C PHE A 712 -21.35 20.68 -1.99
N HIS A 713 -20.38 20.16 -1.24
CA HIS A 713 -19.15 20.88 -0.90
C HIS A 713 -17.97 19.94 -1.10
N VAL A 714 -16.92 20.40 -1.81
CA VAL A 714 -15.78 19.55 -2.17
C VAL A 714 -14.50 20.17 -1.64
N GLU A 715 -13.83 19.46 -0.75
CA GLU A 715 -12.53 19.86 -0.26
C GLU A 715 -11.41 19.08 -0.95
N ILE A 716 -10.34 19.77 -1.32
CA ILE A 716 -9.14 19.15 -1.89
C ILE A 716 -7.97 19.47 -0.97
N HIS A 717 -7.43 18.47 -0.30
CA HIS A 717 -6.28 18.60 0.59
C HIS A 717 -5.02 18.04 -0.07
N PHE A 718 -3.88 18.63 0.23
CA PHE A 718 -2.57 18.18 -0.24
C PHE A 718 -1.54 18.21 0.89
N SER A 719 -0.65 17.22 0.88
CA SER A 719 0.55 17.23 1.70
C SER A 719 1.76 16.79 0.87
N PRO A 720 2.92 17.43 1.10
CA PRO A 720 4.17 17.07 0.45
C PRO A 720 4.80 15.81 1.05
N GLY A 721 4.14 15.10 1.97
CA GLY A 721 4.61 13.84 2.55
C GLY A 721 5.47 14.01 3.80
N VAL A 722 6.14 12.92 4.20
CA VAL A 722 6.98 12.87 5.40
C VAL A 722 8.19 13.78 5.24
N VAL A 723 8.32 14.75 6.14
CA VAL A 723 9.51 15.62 6.19
C VAL A 723 10.71 14.80 6.67
N CYS A 724 11.76 14.73 5.84
CA CYS A 724 13.02 14.10 6.22
C CYS A 724 13.69 14.93 7.33
N SER A 725 14.37 14.30 8.28
CA SER A 725 15.03 14.96 9.43
C SER A 725 16.05 16.04 9.05
N VAL A 726 16.54 16.03 7.80
CA VAL A 726 17.49 17.01 7.25
C VAL A 726 16.78 18.28 6.73
N GLN A 727 15.46 18.25 6.49
CA GLN A 727 14.68 19.41 6.08
C GLN A 727 13.96 20.05 7.26
N GLN A 728 14.41 21.23 7.69
CA GLN A 728 13.79 21.96 8.80
C GLN A 728 12.79 23.04 8.36
N ASN A 729 12.69 23.34 7.05
CA ASN A 729 12.01 24.54 6.55
C ASN A 729 10.95 24.26 5.47
N LEU A 730 10.00 23.34 5.73
CA LEU A 730 8.79 23.26 4.90
C LEU A 730 7.73 24.25 5.43
N PRO A 731 6.98 24.94 4.56
CA PRO A 731 5.91 25.82 5.02
C PRO A 731 4.87 24.98 5.77
N LYS A 732 4.55 25.40 7.01
CA LYS A 732 3.62 24.68 7.88
C LYS A 732 2.19 24.81 7.36
N GLY A 733 1.52 23.68 7.24
CA GLY A 733 0.11 23.61 6.87
C GLY A 733 -0.83 23.76 8.07
N PRO A 734 -2.10 24.14 7.85
CA PRO A 734 -3.12 24.21 8.90
C PRO A 734 -3.55 22.84 9.46
N GLY A 735 -3.17 21.72 8.83
CA GLY A 735 -3.57 20.37 9.23
C GLY A 735 -4.96 19.98 8.72
N PHE A 736 -5.38 18.72 8.98
CA PHE A 736 -6.67 18.17 8.49
C PHE A 736 -7.90 18.93 8.99
N ARG A 737 -7.80 19.53 10.19
CA ARG A 737 -8.79 20.45 10.79
C ARG A 737 -8.04 21.35 11.76
N PRO A 738 -7.91 22.67 11.54
CA PRO A 738 -7.44 23.55 12.59
C PRO A 738 -8.42 23.42 13.76
N GLN A 739 -7.94 23.09 14.96
CA GLN A 739 -8.79 23.15 16.14
C GLN A 739 -9.45 24.52 16.15
N SER A 740 -10.78 24.53 16.29
CA SER A 740 -11.56 25.75 16.45
C SER A 740 -10.86 26.62 17.49
N ARG A 741 -10.62 27.90 17.17
CA ARG A 741 -9.90 28.88 17.99
C ARG A 741 -10.59 29.22 19.34
N GLY A 742 -11.47 28.37 19.85
CA GLY A 742 -12.11 28.51 21.15
C GLY A 742 -11.50 27.53 22.16
N ASN A 743 -10.91 28.08 23.23
CA ASN A 743 -10.39 27.40 24.42
C ASN A 743 -8.89 27.08 24.43
N VAL A 744 -8.04 28.07 24.12
CA VAL A 744 -6.62 28.05 24.52
C VAL A 744 -6.40 28.64 25.92
N GLU A 745 -7.45 29.16 26.59
CA GLU A 745 -7.30 29.62 27.97
C GLU A 745 -7.69 28.51 28.96
N SER A 746 -6.67 28.00 29.66
CA SER A 746 -6.71 27.10 30.82
C SER A 746 -7.00 25.61 30.60
N ALA A 747 -5.98 24.86 30.14
CA ALA A 747 -5.90 23.41 30.39
C ALA A 747 -4.44 22.93 30.45
N ASP A 748 -3.64 23.56 31.31
CA ASP A 748 -2.45 22.89 31.87
C ASP A 748 -2.92 22.09 33.08
N ILE A 749 -2.87 20.75 32.94
CA ILE A 749 -2.58 19.72 33.95
C ILE A 749 -3.11 18.37 33.41
N ASN A 750 -2.17 17.43 33.19
CA ASN A 750 -2.34 16.01 32.82
C ASN A 750 -2.69 15.67 31.34
N GLN A 751 -1.79 15.99 30.40
CA GLN A 751 -1.74 15.27 29.10
C GLN A 751 -0.81 14.04 29.23
N SER A 752 -1.26 12.89 28.72
CA SER A 752 -0.48 11.65 28.74
C SER A 752 0.66 11.67 27.71
N SER A 753 1.69 10.85 27.91
CA SER A 753 2.84 10.72 26.99
C SER A 753 2.45 10.26 25.58
N GLU A 754 1.30 9.60 25.41
CA GLU A 754 0.76 9.21 24.11
C GLU A 754 0.18 10.40 23.33
N GLU A 755 -0.49 11.35 23.99
CA GLU A 755 -1.09 12.53 23.34
C GLU A 755 -0.03 13.53 22.83
N ILE A 756 1.10 13.63 23.52
CA ILE A 756 2.25 14.44 23.09
C ILE A 756 2.91 13.81 21.84
N ASN A 757 2.98 12.48 21.77
CA ASN A 757 3.49 11.77 20.59
C ASN A 757 2.57 11.96 19.38
N ASP A 758 1.25 11.89 19.54
CA ASP A 758 0.30 12.08 18.44
C ASP A 758 0.31 13.51 17.87
N LYS A 759 0.49 14.54 18.72
CA LYS A 759 0.68 15.94 18.26
C LYS A 759 1.97 16.11 17.45
N ASN A 760 3.06 15.49 17.86
CA ASN A 760 4.32 15.52 17.12
C ASN A 760 4.21 14.76 15.78
N ASN A 761 3.44 13.68 15.72
CA ASN A 761 3.19 12.91 14.51
C ASN A 761 2.31 13.64 13.48
N PHE A 762 1.35 14.46 13.92
CA PHE A 762 0.50 15.27 13.02
C PHE A 762 1.29 16.33 12.24
N ASN A 763 2.26 16.98 12.89
CA ASN A 763 3.11 17.99 12.25
C ASN A 763 4.08 17.41 11.20
N LYS A 764 4.31 16.10 11.22
CA LYS A 764 5.24 15.39 10.32
C LYS A 764 4.75 15.35 8.85
N TYR A 765 3.45 15.51 8.62
CA TYR A 765 2.82 15.38 7.30
C TYR A 765 2.31 16.72 6.72
N ASN A 766 2.58 17.88 7.34
CA ASN A 766 2.32 19.24 6.80
C ASN A 766 1.16 19.38 5.80
N LEU A 767 -0.08 19.14 6.26
CA LEU A 767 -1.25 19.10 5.38
C LEU A 767 -1.86 20.48 5.15
N ILE A 768 -2.23 20.77 3.91
CA ILE A 768 -2.86 22.03 3.49
C ILE A 768 -4.15 21.75 2.73
N ASN A 769 -5.21 22.47 3.10
CA ASN A 769 -6.41 22.50 2.28
C ASN A 769 -6.17 23.38 1.05
N LEU A 770 -6.20 22.80 -0.15
CA LEU A 770 -6.04 23.48 -1.44
C LEU A 770 -7.32 24.19 -1.87
N GLN A 771 -8.48 23.68 -1.49
CA GLN A 771 -9.78 24.22 -1.89
C GLN A 771 -10.85 23.78 -0.89
N SER A 772 -11.80 24.66 -0.62
CA SER A 772 -13.02 24.38 0.13
C SER A 772 -14.21 24.85 -0.68
#